data_AF-A0A815TBC6-F1
#
_entry.id   AF-A0A815TBC6-F1
#
_cell.length_a   1.000
_cell.length_b   1.000
_cell.length_c   1.000
_cell.angle_alpha   90.00
_cell.angle_beta   90.00
_cell.angle_gamma   90.00
#
_symmetry.space_group_name_H-M   'P 1'
#
loop_
_entity.id
_entity.type
_entity.pdbx_description
1 polymer ?
#
loop_
_entity_poly.entity_id
_entity_poly.type
_entity_poly.pdbx_seq_one_letter_code
_entity_poly.pdbx_strand_id
1 'polypeptide(L)'
;MATAFVGSKTNRFLDASEEPSQTLLPITGYEKERLVSLEEAVRPISTLLYDLDTKVYIAKRNSQTPADGLTSDQSAAIHLYTIEWEEPHDSLYTLLNRTLRTAERKTLKPWFSYLKLFLAALYKLPSIKGVIWRGIRGNVYEQYNTDQVWWGVSSCTEAMQVMERFVGRSGMRTLFTIECRSGKAIGMHSFYRNENEIVLMPGTYFHVVDKWSPNENLYMIHLREADPPYQLIAPPFTASESCLRNEVDMNSNSEQLENRPRLVNFSGRKLTDATIESMVKDKTIHAHCTQLNLSSNNLTCYGCWVIANALRTNTTLTQLNLSENQISQDGAKYLADVLYENTALMQLNLGSNQIKDGGVQCLADALQQNTTLIQLNLEQNGIADKGACYLANVFRAKKKLAKLHLGANEITEKGMRYLADGLRVNRILTELNIKQNEIGDEGLRYLAEALKTNRVGETLLHLDLGSNKITDKAGLYLGDALRNNRTLIRLDLNSNQIADKGLRYIADGLRTNTNLTQLDLAYNRITDIGVQHLTDILTATRVQRLTRLGLGGNEITDNGVQHLSEALLINRKLIQLDLESNKISDKGAQRLADALRVNKTLTQLNLGSNKIGSRGAQHIASALRTNKSVTRLDLSGNQIDENGIQHLAEAIHCNLCLIELNLWSNPIMDEGLQYLANALTNNRAITRLGLERSEITEQGAQYLATALLSNSSLTQLSLWGNHIGNAGAQYLAESLLVNKTLTQLDLGKNEITEGGAKQLAYVLRSNRTLTHLELEWNQITQEGIECLIDALQYNLVADISCC
;
A
#
# COMPACT_ATOMS: atom_id res chain seq x y z
N MET A 1 -5.88 40.41 23.54
CA MET A 1 -4.82 40.53 22.52
C MET A 1 -4.50 39.13 22.04
N ALA A 2 -4.74 38.88 20.76
CA ALA A 2 -4.90 37.54 20.19
C ALA A 2 -3.57 36.79 20.07
N THR A 3 -3.44 35.70 20.84
CA THR A 3 -2.49 34.62 20.61
C THR A 3 -3.05 33.68 19.55
N ALA A 4 -2.53 33.78 18.32
CA ALA A 4 -2.83 32.82 17.26
C ALA A 4 -1.87 31.64 17.35
N PHE A 5 -2.38 30.52 17.88
CA PHE A 5 -1.81 29.18 17.65
C PHE A 5 -2.48 28.61 16.40
N VAL A 6 -1.70 28.32 15.36
CA VAL A 6 -2.12 27.55 14.17
C VAL A 6 -1.11 26.41 14.00
N GLY A 7 -1.64 25.19 14.02
CA GLY A 7 -0.87 23.96 14.18
C GLY A 7 -0.20 23.39 12.92
N SER A 8 0.88 22.65 13.21
CA SER A 8 1.44 21.45 12.56
C SER A 8 0.92 21.06 11.16
N LYS A 9 1.61 21.55 10.13
CA LYS A 9 1.85 20.89 8.82
C LYS A 9 2.90 21.60 7.95
N THR A 10 3.48 22.70 8.43
CA THR A 10 4.17 23.68 7.58
C THR A 10 5.70 23.66 7.62
N ASN A 11 6.35 22.99 8.57
CA ASN A 11 7.81 23.16 8.75
C ASN A 11 8.67 22.53 7.62
N ARG A 12 8.19 21.49 6.93
CA ARG A 12 8.95 20.82 5.84
C ARG A 12 9.20 21.73 4.63
N PHE A 13 8.32 22.71 4.38
CA PHE A 13 8.35 23.49 3.14
C PHE A 13 8.85 24.92 3.32
N LEU A 14 9.20 25.35 4.54
CA LEU A 14 9.57 26.74 4.85
C LEU A 14 11.08 27.00 4.90
N ASP A 15 11.89 25.94 4.84
CA ASP A 15 13.31 25.97 5.19
C ASP A 15 14.24 26.50 4.08
N ALA A 16 13.73 26.77 2.87
CA ALA A 16 14.54 27.38 1.80
C ALA A 16 14.95 28.84 2.09
N SER A 17 14.28 29.49 3.06
CA SER A 17 14.66 30.83 3.53
C SER A 17 15.92 30.84 4.39
N GLU A 18 16.41 29.67 4.78
CA GLU A 18 17.57 29.50 5.65
C GLU A 18 18.87 29.27 4.87
N GLU A 19 18.83 29.26 3.53
CA GLU A 19 20.04 29.07 2.72
C GLU A 19 21.05 30.21 2.98
N PRO A 20 22.34 29.88 3.18
CA PRO A 20 23.35 30.85 3.55
C PRO A 20 23.65 31.79 2.39
N SER A 21 23.71 33.10 2.66
CA SER A 21 24.08 34.12 1.66
C SER A 21 25.56 34.09 1.26
N GLN A 22 26.38 33.30 1.95
CA GLN A 22 27.80 33.13 1.68
C GLN A 22 28.09 31.69 1.25
N THR A 23 29.03 31.53 0.31
CA THR A 23 29.45 30.21 -0.14
C THR A 23 30.17 29.45 0.97
N LEU A 24 29.63 28.28 1.34
CA LEU A 24 30.22 27.43 2.38
C LEU A 24 31.26 26.46 1.80
N LEU A 25 32.16 25.97 2.65
CA LEU A 25 33.14 24.95 2.26
C LEU A 25 32.45 23.65 1.80
N PRO A 26 33.05 22.91 0.83
CA PRO A 26 32.56 21.61 0.40
C PRO A 26 32.38 20.60 1.54
N ILE A 27 31.40 19.71 1.39
CA ILE A 27 31.20 18.58 2.30
C ILE A 27 32.01 17.39 1.77
N THR A 28 33.05 17.02 2.51
CA THR A 28 33.97 15.91 2.21
C THR A 28 34.28 15.10 3.47
N GLY A 29 34.73 13.87 3.30
CA GLY A 29 35.01 12.90 4.36
C GLY A 29 33.89 11.87 4.56
N TYR A 30 32.63 12.21 4.31
CA TYR A 30 31.51 11.28 4.46
C TYR A 30 31.55 10.15 3.41
N GLU A 31 32.12 10.43 2.23
CA GLU A 31 32.30 9.44 1.17
C GLU A 31 33.26 8.30 1.56
N LYS A 32 34.12 8.54 2.57
CA LYS A 32 35.06 7.54 3.10
C LYS A 32 34.41 6.62 4.15
N GLU A 33 33.22 6.97 4.64
CA GLU A 33 32.46 6.09 5.53
C GLU A 33 32.07 4.80 4.82
N ARG A 34 32.01 3.71 5.58
CA ARG A 34 31.49 2.45 5.08
C ARG A 34 29.98 2.56 4.90
N LEU A 35 29.45 1.99 3.82
CA LEU A 35 28.00 1.81 3.69
C LEU A 35 27.52 0.77 4.72
N VAL A 36 26.66 1.19 5.63
CA VAL A 36 26.18 0.40 6.79
C VAL A 36 24.65 0.33 6.80
N SER A 37 24.08 -0.49 7.69
CA SER A 37 22.63 -0.56 7.90
C SER A 37 22.05 0.76 8.41
N LEU A 38 20.73 0.97 8.30
CA LEU A 38 20.12 2.21 8.78
C LEU A 38 20.33 2.40 10.29
N GLU A 39 20.20 1.34 11.09
CA GLU A 39 20.40 1.37 12.54
C GLU A 39 21.83 1.77 12.92
N GLU A 40 22.82 1.27 12.19
CA GLU A 40 24.22 1.67 12.39
C GLU A 40 24.47 3.11 11.91
N ALA A 41 23.86 3.49 10.79
CA ALA A 41 24.01 4.82 10.20
C ALA A 41 23.46 5.94 11.09
N VAL A 42 22.37 5.66 11.83
CA VAL A 42 21.75 6.64 12.74
C VAL A 42 22.32 6.62 14.16
N ARG A 43 23.10 5.59 14.52
CA ARG A 43 23.66 5.45 15.87
C ARG A 43 24.40 6.70 16.37
N PRO A 44 25.24 7.39 15.56
CA PRO A 44 25.95 8.59 16.02
C PRO A 44 25.04 9.82 16.23
N ILE A 45 23.83 9.81 15.67
CA ILE A 45 22.84 10.90 15.78
C ILE A 45 21.65 10.55 16.69
N SER A 46 21.67 9.35 17.31
CA SER A 46 20.58 8.84 18.16
C SER A 46 20.24 9.76 19.34
N THR A 47 21.22 10.44 19.93
CA THR A 47 21.01 11.37 21.04
C THR A 47 20.52 12.76 20.60
N LEU A 48 20.58 13.06 19.30
CA LEU A 48 20.17 14.36 18.76
C LEU A 48 18.68 14.42 18.43
N LEU A 49 18.03 13.26 18.32
CA LEU A 49 16.68 13.10 17.79
C LEU A 49 15.80 12.30 18.75
N TYR A 50 14.63 12.84 19.09
CA TYR A 50 13.61 12.20 19.94
C TYR A 50 13.01 10.93 19.30
N ASP A 51 12.96 9.81 20.03
CA ASP A 51 12.26 8.60 19.54
C ASP A 51 12.77 8.07 18.17
N LEU A 52 14.06 8.27 17.89
CA LEU A 52 14.67 7.89 16.61
C LEU A 52 14.52 6.40 16.30
N ASP A 53 14.62 5.53 17.33
CA ASP A 53 14.52 4.08 17.16
C ASP A 53 13.14 3.66 16.62
N THR A 54 12.07 4.26 17.12
CA THR A 54 10.70 4.01 16.61
C THR A 54 10.57 4.49 15.17
N LYS A 55 11.16 5.65 14.84
CA LYS A 55 11.11 6.21 13.48
C LYS A 55 11.91 5.36 12.49
N VAL A 56 13.09 4.87 12.89
CA VAL A 56 13.89 3.90 12.12
C VAL A 56 13.11 2.62 11.88
N TYR A 57 12.45 2.08 12.91
CA TYR A 57 11.60 0.91 12.76
C TYR A 57 10.47 1.11 11.74
N ILE A 58 9.76 2.26 11.81
CA ILE A 58 8.71 2.61 10.84
C ILE A 58 9.29 2.71 9.42
N ALA A 59 10.44 3.37 9.27
CA ALA A 59 11.08 3.57 7.98
C ALA A 59 11.50 2.24 7.32
N LYS A 60 12.06 1.31 8.11
CA LYS A 60 12.43 -0.04 7.63
C LYS A 60 11.22 -0.89 7.29
N ARG A 61 10.17 -0.84 8.11
CA ARG A 61 8.90 -1.54 7.83
C ARG A 61 8.31 -1.11 6.48
N ASN A 62 8.36 0.18 6.17
CA ASN A 62 7.87 0.70 4.90
C ASN A 62 8.83 0.47 3.72
N SER A 63 10.02 -0.09 3.95
CA SER A 63 11.05 -0.31 2.95
C SER A 63 11.42 -1.79 2.79
N GLN A 64 10.51 -2.72 3.09
CA GLN A 64 10.79 -4.17 3.00
C GLN A 64 10.96 -4.66 1.55
N THR A 65 10.29 -4.02 0.59
CA THR A 65 10.38 -4.31 -0.86
C THR A 65 10.52 -3.00 -1.64
N PRO A 66 11.69 -2.35 -1.57
CA PRO A 66 11.90 -1.04 -2.17
C PRO A 66 11.97 -1.13 -3.71
N ALA A 67 11.39 -0.14 -4.39
CA ALA A 67 11.52 0.06 -5.83
C ALA A 67 12.93 0.58 -6.22
N ASP A 68 13.13 0.87 -7.51
CA ASP A 68 14.28 1.62 -8.05
C ASP A 68 15.68 1.06 -7.74
N GLY A 69 15.78 -0.22 -7.38
CA GLY A 69 17.06 -0.89 -7.10
C GLY A 69 17.76 -0.40 -5.83
N LEU A 70 17.01 0.24 -4.92
CA LEU A 70 17.49 0.58 -3.59
C LEU A 70 17.52 -0.66 -2.70
N THR A 71 18.47 -0.72 -1.76
CA THR A 71 18.38 -1.69 -0.65
C THR A 71 17.31 -1.26 0.34
N SER A 72 16.87 -2.19 1.20
CA SER A 72 15.90 -1.88 2.26
C SER A 72 16.38 -0.72 3.13
N ASP A 73 17.66 -0.71 3.53
CA ASP A 73 18.24 0.37 4.34
C ASP A 73 18.36 1.70 3.57
N GLN A 74 18.67 1.66 2.27
CA GLN A 74 18.72 2.86 1.42
C GLN A 74 17.33 3.51 1.24
N SER A 75 16.31 2.69 0.95
CA SER A 75 14.92 3.17 0.89
C SER A 75 14.43 3.61 2.27
N ALA A 76 14.84 2.93 3.34
CA ALA A 76 14.48 3.30 4.69
C ALA A 76 15.13 4.62 5.12
N ALA A 77 16.34 4.93 4.65
CA ALA A 77 16.93 6.25 4.87
C ALA A 77 16.07 7.36 4.22
N ILE A 78 15.56 7.15 3.01
CA ILE A 78 14.64 8.12 2.37
C ILE A 78 13.30 8.20 3.13
N HIS A 79 12.73 7.07 3.54
CA HIS A 79 11.51 7.09 4.36
C HIS A 79 11.75 7.82 5.69
N LEU A 80 12.86 7.56 6.37
CA LEU A 80 13.19 8.22 7.65
C LEU A 80 13.32 9.73 7.49
N TYR A 81 13.89 10.18 6.38
CA TYR A 81 13.99 11.59 6.02
C TYR A 81 12.61 12.25 5.80
N THR A 82 11.61 11.50 5.35
CA THR A 82 10.28 12.02 4.98
C THR A 82 9.19 11.80 6.03
N ILE A 83 9.45 11.02 7.08
CA ILE A 83 8.50 10.78 8.18
C ILE A 83 8.25 12.07 8.98
N GLU A 84 7.00 12.31 9.35
CA GLU A 84 6.61 13.38 10.28
C GLU A 84 6.91 13.04 11.75
N TRP A 85 7.28 14.09 12.48
CA TRP A 85 7.60 14.05 13.91
C TRP A 85 6.55 14.83 14.69
N GLU A 86 6.23 14.38 15.90
CA GLU A 86 5.22 15.02 16.74
C GLU A 86 5.78 16.31 17.35
N GLU A 87 4.99 17.40 17.33
CA GLU A 87 5.36 18.64 18.01
C GLU A 87 5.49 18.39 19.53
N PRO A 88 6.48 19.00 20.21
CA PRO A 88 7.36 20.08 19.75
C PRO A 88 8.72 19.63 19.18
N HIS A 89 8.89 18.34 18.83
CA HIS A 89 10.22 17.80 18.51
C HIS A 89 10.64 18.07 17.06
N ASP A 90 11.90 18.51 16.87
CA ASP A 90 12.50 18.67 15.54
C ASP A 90 12.60 17.31 14.82
N SER A 91 12.18 17.28 13.55
CA SER A 91 12.29 16.09 12.72
C SER A 91 13.71 15.85 12.22
N LEU A 92 14.01 14.63 11.76
CA LEU A 92 15.28 14.35 11.09
C LEU A 92 15.50 15.30 9.89
N TYR A 93 14.45 15.55 9.10
CA TYR A 93 14.47 16.54 8.02
C TYR A 93 14.94 17.90 8.50
N THR A 94 14.31 18.42 9.56
CA THR A 94 14.58 19.77 10.09
C THR A 94 16.01 19.88 10.58
N LEU A 95 16.47 18.91 11.38
CA LEU A 95 17.79 18.97 11.99
C LEU A 95 18.92 18.72 10.98
N LEU A 96 18.73 17.80 10.03
CA LEU A 96 19.72 17.54 8.99
C LEU A 96 19.90 18.76 8.09
N ASN A 97 18.82 19.39 7.61
CA ASN A 97 18.92 20.56 6.75
C ASN A 97 19.55 21.76 7.46
N ARG A 98 19.21 22.00 8.74
CA ARG A 98 19.88 23.01 9.57
C ARG A 98 21.39 22.75 9.67
N THR A 99 21.79 21.48 9.80
CA THR A 99 23.20 21.09 9.89
C THR A 99 23.91 21.26 8.54
N LEU A 100 23.27 20.92 7.41
CA LEU A 100 23.82 21.08 6.05
C LEU A 100 24.11 22.56 5.71
N ARG A 101 23.30 23.48 6.23
CA ARG A 101 23.43 24.94 6.05
C ARG A 101 24.40 25.61 7.02
N THR A 102 24.95 24.87 7.98
CA THR A 102 25.86 25.44 8.98
C THR A 102 27.27 25.63 8.42
N ALA A 103 27.87 26.81 8.67
CA ALA A 103 29.26 27.10 8.29
C ALA A 103 30.29 26.25 9.05
N GLU A 104 29.98 25.86 10.28
CA GLU A 104 30.80 24.95 11.08
C GLU A 104 30.67 23.49 10.61
N ARG A 105 31.40 23.12 9.56
CA ARG A 105 31.34 21.76 8.95
C ARG A 105 31.64 20.60 9.90
N LYS A 106 32.26 20.84 11.06
CA LYS A 106 32.52 19.81 12.07
C LYS A 106 31.23 19.21 12.65
N THR A 107 30.13 19.96 12.67
CA THR A 107 28.83 19.50 13.18
C THR A 107 28.18 18.44 12.30
N LEU A 108 28.63 18.31 11.04
CA LEU A 108 28.17 17.25 10.12
C LEU A 108 28.81 15.89 10.40
N LYS A 109 29.91 15.81 11.17
CA LYS A 109 30.62 14.53 11.40
C LYS A 109 29.72 13.40 11.94
N PRO A 110 28.84 13.63 12.94
CA PRO A 110 27.91 12.60 13.40
C PRO A 110 26.96 12.11 12.29
N TRP A 111 26.65 12.96 11.32
CA TRP A 111 25.75 12.65 10.22
C TRP A 111 26.40 11.89 9.07
N PHE A 112 27.72 11.71 9.06
CA PHE A 112 28.42 11.16 7.88
C PHE A 112 27.96 9.75 7.51
N SER A 113 27.74 8.86 8.48
CA SER A 113 27.25 7.50 8.20
C SER A 113 25.83 7.53 7.62
N TYR A 114 24.96 8.40 8.12
CA TYR A 114 23.62 8.62 7.56
C TYR A 114 23.65 9.27 6.17
N LEU A 115 24.46 10.32 5.98
CA LEU A 115 24.65 11.00 4.71
C LEU A 115 25.20 10.06 3.64
N LYS A 116 26.15 9.19 3.99
CA LYS A 116 26.68 8.16 3.09
C LYS A 116 25.56 7.24 2.60
N LEU A 117 24.72 6.74 3.50
CA LEU A 117 23.60 5.85 3.17
C LEU A 117 22.51 6.57 2.35
N PHE A 118 22.12 7.76 2.80
CA PHE A 118 21.05 8.57 2.20
C PHE A 118 21.43 9.08 0.81
N LEU A 119 22.62 9.66 0.63
CA LEU A 119 23.08 10.12 -0.68
C LEU A 119 23.36 8.94 -1.61
N ALA A 120 23.91 7.83 -1.13
CA ALA A 120 24.04 6.63 -1.96
C ALA A 120 22.68 6.11 -2.46
N ALA A 121 21.60 6.29 -1.69
CA ALA A 121 20.24 6.00 -2.12
C ALA A 121 19.77 6.98 -3.21
N LEU A 122 19.86 8.29 -2.96
CA LEU A 122 19.41 9.30 -3.92
C LEU A 122 20.18 9.28 -5.24
N TYR A 123 21.48 8.97 -5.23
CA TYR A 123 22.28 8.85 -6.46
C TYR A 123 21.86 7.66 -7.35
N LYS A 124 21.22 6.63 -6.78
CA LYS A 124 20.67 5.50 -7.55
C LYS A 124 19.32 5.82 -8.21
N LEU A 125 18.59 6.79 -7.69
CA LEU A 125 17.29 7.18 -8.25
C LEU A 125 17.46 7.93 -9.58
N PRO A 126 16.52 7.72 -10.53
CA PRO A 126 16.55 8.45 -11.80
C PRO A 126 16.44 9.95 -11.56
N SER A 127 17.23 10.72 -12.31
CA SER A 127 17.12 12.18 -12.29
C SER A 127 15.98 12.63 -13.19
N ILE A 128 15.13 13.51 -12.67
CA ILE A 128 14.11 14.23 -13.40
C ILE A 128 14.75 15.46 -14.06
N LYS A 129 14.44 15.66 -15.33
CA LYS A 129 14.84 16.83 -16.11
C LYS A 129 13.58 17.62 -16.49
N GLY A 130 13.54 18.90 -16.15
CA GLY A 130 12.38 19.75 -16.45
C GLY A 130 12.23 20.90 -15.47
N VAL A 131 11.11 21.62 -15.58
CA VAL A 131 10.78 22.73 -14.68
C VAL A 131 10.04 22.18 -13.46
N ILE A 132 10.60 22.40 -12.28
CA ILE A 132 9.97 22.07 -11.00
C ILE A 132 9.74 23.36 -10.20
N TRP A 133 8.81 23.29 -9.25
CA TRP A 133 8.37 24.41 -8.45
C TRP A 133 8.62 24.15 -6.97
N ARG A 134 9.03 25.19 -6.25
CA ARG A 134 9.12 25.21 -4.79
C ARG A 134 8.59 26.55 -4.29
N GLY A 135 7.99 26.57 -3.11
CA GLY A 135 7.51 27.82 -2.55
C GLY A 135 7.63 27.86 -1.05
N ILE A 136 7.85 29.06 -0.53
CA ILE A 136 8.06 29.34 0.88
C ILE A 136 7.21 30.53 1.32
N ARG A 137 6.86 30.57 2.62
CA ARG A 137 6.31 31.79 3.23
C ARG A 137 7.46 32.74 3.58
N GLY A 138 7.25 34.03 3.40
CA GLY A 138 8.26 35.07 3.60
C GLY A 138 8.86 35.60 2.28
N ASN A 139 9.71 36.61 2.42
CA ASN A 139 10.40 37.29 1.33
C ASN A 139 11.90 36.98 1.42
N VAL A 140 12.43 36.33 0.39
CA VAL A 140 13.88 36.08 0.22
C VAL A 140 14.40 36.71 -1.07
N TYR A 141 13.65 37.60 -1.69
CA TYR A 141 13.92 38.21 -2.99
C TYR A 141 15.32 38.85 -3.10
N GLU A 142 15.80 39.45 -2.01
CA GLU A 142 17.12 40.10 -1.96
C GLU A 142 18.28 39.12 -1.74
N GLN A 143 18.01 37.88 -1.32
CA GLN A 143 19.05 36.86 -1.13
C GLN A 143 19.53 36.30 -2.47
N TYR A 144 18.68 36.30 -3.50
CA TYR A 144 18.96 35.72 -4.82
C TYR A 144 19.37 36.80 -5.83
N ASN A 145 20.36 37.62 -5.47
CA ASN A 145 20.98 38.62 -6.37
C ASN A 145 22.15 38.06 -7.18
N THR A 146 22.66 36.89 -6.78
CA THR A 146 23.80 36.20 -7.39
C THR A 146 23.52 34.70 -7.39
N ASP A 147 24.29 33.93 -8.15
CA ASP A 147 24.20 32.47 -8.18
C ASP A 147 24.30 31.87 -6.77
N GLN A 148 23.54 30.81 -6.53
CA GLN A 148 23.39 30.21 -5.20
C GLN A 148 23.78 28.74 -5.20
N VAL A 149 24.40 28.32 -4.10
CA VAL A 149 24.52 26.90 -3.76
C VAL A 149 23.38 26.54 -2.82
N TRP A 150 22.60 25.56 -3.23
CA TRP A 150 21.46 25.07 -2.47
C TRP A 150 21.89 23.93 -1.55
N TRP A 151 22.09 24.20 -0.26
CA TRP A 151 22.67 23.22 0.68
C TRP A 151 21.64 22.29 1.30
N GLY A 152 20.37 22.70 1.37
CA GLY A 152 19.29 21.85 1.87
C GLY A 152 18.82 20.78 0.87
N VAL A 153 18.28 19.70 1.41
CA VAL A 153 17.59 18.66 0.67
C VAL A 153 16.11 19.03 0.59
N SER A 154 15.73 19.68 -0.51
CA SER A 154 14.44 20.39 -0.60
C SER A 154 13.40 19.63 -1.42
N SER A 155 12.19 19.48 -0.86
CA SER A 155 11.02 18.96 -1.57
C SER A 155 10.45 19.96 -2.60
N CYS A 156 10.11 19.46 -3.78
CA CYS A 156 9.64 20.19 -4.96
C CYS A 156 8.49 19.44 -5.65
N THR A 157 7.74 20.15 -6.49
CA THR A 157 6.60 19.61 -7.25
C THR A 157 6.67 20.02 -8.73
N GLU A 158 6.22 19.16 -9.64
CA GLU A 158 6.04 19.51 -11.06
C GLU A 158 4.78 20.35 -11.31
N ALA A 159 3.82 20.33 -10.38
CA ALA A 159 2.53 21.00 -10.53
C ALA A 159 2.45 22.30 -9.73
N MET A 160 2.30 23.43 -10.43
CA MET A 160 2.13 24.77 -9.83
C MET A 160 0.89 24.86 -8.91
N GLN A 161 -0.19 24.15 -9.23
CA GLN A 161 -1.43 24.12 -8.43
C GLN A 161 -1.25 23.44 -7.07
N VAL A 162 -0.35 22.45 -7.00
CA VAL A 162 0.02 21.77 -5.76
C VAL A 162 0.74 22.77 -4.85
N MET A 163 1.55 23.67 -5.41
CA MET A 163 2.26 24.70 -4.67
C MET A 163 1.33 25.75 -4.02
N GLU A 164 0.27 26.18 -4.72
CA GLU A 164 -0.71 27.12 -4.15
C GLU A 164 -1.40 26.59 -2.88
N ARG A 165 -1.58 25.26 -2.79
CA ARG A 165 -2.17 24.61 -1.61
C ARG A 165 -1.22 24.61 -0.42
N PHE A 166 0.09 24.58 -0.65
CA PHE A 166 1.11 24.45 0.41
C PHE A 166 1.55 25.80 0.99
N VAL A 167 1.83 26.79 0.14
CA VAL A 167 2.26 28.12 0.61
C VAL A 167 1.08 29.00 1.01
N GLY A 168 -0.09 28.75 0.41
CA GLY A 168 -1.30 29.54 0.59
C GLY A 168 -1.45 30.64 -0.46
N ARG A 169 -2.65 31.24 -0.55
CA ARG A 169 -3.00 32.30 -1.53
C ARG A 169 -2.82 33.73 -1.00
N SER A 170 -2.58 33.88 0.30
CA SER A 170 -2.45 35.18 0.99
C SER A 170 -1.22 35.19 1.91
N GLY A 171 -0.73 36.40 2.22
CA GLY A 171 0.51 36.61 2.98
C GLY A 171 1.76 36.67 2.08
N MET A 172 2.82 37.26 2.63
CA MET A 172 4.12 37.42 1.97
C MET A 172 4.73 36.05 1.68
N ARG A 173 5.08 35.79 0.41
CA ARG A 173 5.59 34.49 -0.05
C ARG A 173 6.53 34.62 -1.23
N THR A 174 7.42 33.64 -1.37
CA THR A 174 8.36 33.53 -2.50
C THR A 174 8.14 32.19 -3.19
N LEU A 175 8.00 32.20 -4.52
CA LEU A 175 7.94 31.01 -5.36
C LEU A 175 9.20 30.91 -6.23
N PHE A 176 9.72 29.70 -6.32
CA PHE A 176 10.85 29.32 -7.14
C PHE A 176 10.37 28.53 -8.35
N THR A 177 10.69 29.02 -9.54
CA THR A 177 10.69 28.24 -10.78
C THR A 177 12.09 27.68 -10.96
N ILE A 178 12.25 26.38 -11.12
CA ILE A 178 13.58 25.76 -11.14
C ILE A 178 13.70 24.87 -12.39
N GLU A 179 14.55 25.25 -13.33
CA GLU A 179 15.00 24.37 -14.42
C GLU A 179 16.00 23.36 -13.84
N CYS A 180 15.52 22.16 -13.56
CA CYS A 180 16.27 21.12 -12.86
C CYS A 180 16.79 20.04 -13.82
N ARG A 181 18.02 19.56 -13.58
CA ARG A 181 18.70 18.46 -14.29
C ARG A 181 18.87 17.21 -13.42
N SER A 182 18.97 17.36 -12.10
CA SER A 182 19.35 16.28 -11.17
C SER A 182 18.34 15.93 -10.07
N GLY A 183 17.13 16.51 -10.11
CA GLY A 183 16.08 16.28 -9.11
C GLY A 183 15.69 14.81 -9.00
N LYS A 184 15.44 14.33 -7.78
CA LYS A 184 15.21 12.91 -7.50
C LYS A 184 13.75 12.64 -7.18
N ALA A 185 13.09 11.82 -7.99
CA ALA A 185 11.73 11.35 -7.69
C ALA A 185 11.79 10.38 -6.51
N ILE A 186 11.23 10.76 -5.36
CA ILE A 186 11.26 9.92 -4.16
C ILE A 186 9.89 9.39 -3.76
N GLY A 187 8.83 9.63 -4.55
CA GLY A 187 7.45 9.26 -4.18
C GLY A 187 7.29 7.80 -3.71
N MET A 188 7.90 6.84 -4.42
CA MET A 188 7.87 5.41 -4.06
C MET A 188 8.65 5.06 -2.77
N HIS A 189 9.47 5.99 -2.29
CA HIS A 189 10.34 5.86 -1.12
C HIS A 189 10.06 6.90 -0.03
N SER A 190 8.99 7.69 -0.20
CA SER A 190 8.55 8.69 0.75
C SER A 190 7.49 8.10 1.68
N PHE A 191 7.42 8.61 2.91
CA PHE A 191 6.29 8.35 3.81
C PHE A 191 4.95 8.75 3.17
N TYR A 192 4.98 9.76 2.29
CA TYR A 192 3.84 10.23 1.50
C TYR A 192 3.84 9.65 0.10
N ARG A 193 3.49 8.36 -0.04
CA ARG A 193 3.54 7.65 -1.33
C ARG A 193 2.64 8.21 -2.44
N ASN A 194 1.66 9.04 -2.07
CA ASN A 194 0.73 9.67 -3.01
C ASN A 194 1.17 11.08 -3.42
N GLU A 195 2.28 11.58 -2.86
CA GLU A 195 2.91 12.82 -3.31
C GLU A 195 3.94 12.44 -4.38
N ASN A 196 3.80 13.00 -5.60
CA ASN A 196 4.83 12.93 -6.64
C ASN A 196 6.00 13.81 -6.24
N GLU A 197 6.66 13.41 -5.15
CA GLU A 197 7.64 14.23 -4.46
C GLU A 197 8.98 14.17 -5.17
N ILE A 198 9.51 15.34 -5.53
CA ILE A 198 10.84 15.49 -6.11
C ILE A 198 11.74 16.17 -5.11
N VAL A 199 12.93 15.64 -4.89
CA VAL A 199 13.91 16.23 -3.98
C VAL A 199 15.09 16.81 -4.75
N LEU A 200 15.42 18.06 -4.44
CA LEU A 200 16.68 18.69 -4.83
C LEU A 200 17.81 18.17 -3.94
N MET A 201 18.92 17.80 -4.58
CA MET A 201 20.12 17.34 -3.89
C MET A 201 20.77 18.49 -3.12
N PRO A 202 21.46 18.20 -2.01
CA PRO A 202 22.23 19.23 -1.33
C PRO A 202 23.48 19.55 -2.15
N GLY A 203 23.95 20.80 -2.08
CA GLY A 203 25.10 21.27 -2.85
C GLY A 203 24.82 21.46 -4.34
N THR A 204 23.55 21.55 -4.76
CA THR A 204 23.19 21.87 -6.15
C THR A 204 23.47 23.35 -6.44
N TYR A 205 24.12 23.64 -7.56
CA TYR A 205 24.45 25.01 -7.98
C TYR A 205 23.39 25.55 -8.94
N PHE A 206 22.88 26.74 -8.65
CA PHE A 206 21.87 27.42 -9.44
C PHE A 206 22.34 28.78 -9.93
N HIS A 207 22.22 29.00 -11.24
CA HIS A 207 22.21 30.34 -11.80
C HIS A 207 20.87 31.00 -11.52
N VAL A 208 20.89 32.23 -10.99
CA VAL A 208 19.66 33.04 -10.90
C VAL A 208 19.40 33.62 -12.28
N VAL A 209 18.38 33.09 -12.96
CA VAL A 209 18.02 33.48 -14.32
C VAL A 209 17.27 34.80 -14.31
N ASP A 210 16.28 34.93 -13.43
CA ASP A 210 15.43 36.12 -13.33
C ASP A 210 14.75 36.19 -11.95
N LYS A 211 14.29 37.37 -11.55
CA LYS A 211 13.45 37.57 -10.37
C LYS A 211 12.49 38.73 -10.58
N TRP A 212 11.23 38.57 -10.17
CA TRP A 212 10.23 39.62 -10.28
C TRP A 212 9.16 39.51 -9.17
N SER A 213 8.38 40.58 -8.97
CA SER A 213 7.32 40.65 -7.96
C SER A 213 5.99 41.00 -8.61
N PRO A 214 5.12 40.02 -8.93
CA PRO A 214 3.82 40.28 -9.55
C PRO A 214 2.88 41.16 -8.74
N ASN A 215 3.03 41.16 -7.41
CA ASN A 215 2.31 42.05 -6.47
C ASN A 215 3.12 42.19 -5.17
N GLU A 216 2.64 43.01 -4.22
CA GLU A 216 3.35 43.33 -2.97
C GLU A 216 3.58 42.13 -2.04
N ASN A 217 2.86 41.02 -2.22
CA ASN A 217 2.91 39.86 -1.33
C ASN A 217 3.43 38.59 -2.00
N LEU A 218 3.83 38.64 -3.28
CA LEU A 218 4.32 37.49 -4.04
C LEU A 218 5.61 37.87 -4.77
N TYR A 219 6.66 37.12 -4.46
CA TYR A 219 7.96 37.19 -5.13
C TYR A 219 8.20 35.92 -5.95
N MET A 220 8.75 36.06 -7.14
CA MET A 220 9.09 34.96 -8.04
C MET A 220 10.59 34.97 -8.32
N ILE A 221 11.23 33.81 -8.21
CA ILE A 221 12.66 33.63 -8.47
C ILE A 221 12.80 32.47 -9.45
N HIS A 222 13.45 32.72 -10.58
CA HIS A 222 13.74 31.71 -11.59
C HIS A 222 15.20 31.25 -11.48
N LEU A 223 15.39 29.97 -11.26
CA LEU A 223 16.68 29.32 -11.09
C LEU A 223 16.91 28.31 -12.23
N ARG A 224 18.16 28.20 -12.67
CA ARG A 224 18.61 27.15 -13.60
C ARG A 224 19.77 26.38 -13.02
N GLU A 225 19.63 25.06 -12.94
CA GLU A 225 20.69 24.19 -12.44
C GLU A 225 21.89 24.18 -13.38
N ALA A 226 23.09 24.42 -12.83
CA ALA A 226 24.34 24.47 -13.58
C ALA A 226 25.45 23.69 -12.88
N ASP A 227 26.54 23.46 -13.59
CA ASP A 227 27.69 22.72 -13.07
C ASP A 227 28.53 23.65 -12.18
N PRO A 228 28.81 23.28 -10.92
CA PRO A 228 29.54 24.15 -10.01
C PRO A 228 31.02 24.28 -10.43
N PRO A 229 31.68 25.40 -10.12
CA PRO A 229 33.08 25.62 -10.46
C PRO A 229 34.06 24.67 -9.73
N TYR A 230 33.60 23.99 -8.68
CA TYR A 230 34.33 22.96 -7.95
C TYR A 230 33.35 21.97 -7.31
N GLN A 231 33.84 20.81 -6.88
CA GLN A 231 33.01 19.79 -6.25
C GLN A 231 32.52 20.24 -4.87
N LEU A 232 31.21 20.48 -4.74
CA LEU A 232 30.57 20.96 -3.50
C LEU A 232 30.27 19.83 -2.52
N ILE A 233 29.87 18.66 -3.03
CA ILE A 233 29.68 17.43 -2.26
C ILE A 233 30.38 16.30 -3.04
N ALA A 234 31.30 15.60 -2.38
CA ALA A 234 31.93 14.42 -2.98
C ALA A 234 30.87 13.34 -3.24
N PRO A 235 30.88 12.62 -4.38
CA PRO A 235 29.97 11.49 -4.59
C PRO A 235 30.13 10.46 -3.47
N PRO A 236 29.04 9.75 -3.08
CA PRO A 236 29.10 8.76 -2.02
C PRO A 236 29.83 7.48 -2.44
N PHE A 237 30.60 7.47 -3.53
CA PHE A 237 31.30 6.31 -4.08
C PHE A 237 32.78 6.65 -4.29
N THR A 238 33.67 5.67 -4.10
CA THR A 238 35.13 5.85 -4.24
C THR A 238 35.57 5.74 -5.71
N ALA A 239 36.77 6.23 -6.05
CA ALA A 239 37.26 6.22 -7.44
C ALA A 239 37.37 4.81 -8.06
N SER A 240 37.55 3.75 -7.26
CA SER A 240 37.47 2.35 -7.72
C SER A 240 36.06 1.89 -8.06
N GLU A 241 35.03 2.59 -7.58
CA GLU A 241 33.63 2.43 -7.98
C GLU A 241 33.26 3.36 -9.16
N SER A 242 34.10 4.37 -9.49
CA SER A 242 33.89 5.29 -10.62
C SER A 242 34.56 4.86 -11.93
N CYS A 243 35.48 3.89 -11.92
CA CYS A 243 36.19 3.40 -13.12
C CYS A 243 35.34 2.51 -14.07
N LEU A 244 34.01 2.46 -13.92
CA LEU A 244 33.12 1.77 -14.85
C LEU A 244 32.36 2.70 -15.82
N ARG A 245 32.65 4.01 -15.82
CA ARG A 245 31.99 4.95 -16.72
C ARG A 245 32.96 6.04 -17.16
N ASN A 246 33.63 5.82 -18.28
CA ASN A 246 33.90 6.79 -19.34
C ASN A 246 34.77 6.10 -20.40
N GLU A 247 34.46 6.33 -21.68
CA GLU A 247 35.00 5.68 -22.89
C GLU A 247 34.36 4.35 -23.31
N VAL A 248 33.07 4.39 -23.67
CA VAL A 248 32.61 3.91 -24.99
C VAL A 248 31.39 4.76 -25.37
N ASP A 249 31.64 5.84 -26.11
CA ASP A 249 30.64 6.45 -26.96
C ASP A 249 30.72 5.79 -28.34
N MET A 250 29.55 5.56 -28.95
CA MET A 250 29.37 5.34 -30.39
C MET A 250 29.85 4.00 -30.96
N ASN A 251 29.26 2.88 -30.48
CA ASN A 251 28.77 1.73 -31.27
C ASN A 251 28.65 0.46 -30.40
N SER A 252 27.54 0.31 -29.67
CA SER A 252 26.99 -0.99 -29.20
C SER A 252 25.83 -0.76 -28.23
N ASN A 253 24.68 -0.35 -28.75
CA ASN A 253 23.42 -0.21 -27.99
C ASN A 253 22.80 -1.58 -27.61
N SER A 254 23.60 -2.56 -27.20
CA SER A 254 23.11 -3.93 -26.93
C SER A 254 23.39 -4.47 -25.53
N GLU A 255 24.32 -3.90 -24.73
CA GLU A 255 24.74 -4.56 -23.46
C GLU A 255 24.43 -3.81 -22.15
N GLN A 256 24.04 -2.52 -22.16
CA GLN A 256 23.79 -1.77 -20.91
C GLN A 256 22.35 -1.86 -20.34
N LEU A 257 21.50 -2.73 -20.89
CA LEU A 257 20.16 -3.01 -20.34
C LEU A 257 20.13 -4.11 -19.25
N GLU A 258 21.26 -4.74 -18.92
CA GLU A 258 21.25 -6.06 -18.26
C GLU A 258 21.20 -6.09 -16.72
N ASN A 259 21.47 -5.00 -15.98
CA ASN A 259 21.65 -5.04 -14.51
C ASN A 259 20.58 -4.33 -13.65
N ARG A 260 19.32 -4.24 -14.11
CA ARG A 260 18.19 -3.86 -13.23
C ARG A 260 17.68 -5.10 -12.48
N PRO A 261 17.29 -5.02 -11.18
CA PRO A 261 16.51 -6.07 -10.54
C PRO A 261 15.20 -6.21 -11.32
N ARG A 262 15.17 -7.20 -12.20
CA ARG A 262 14.08 -7.37 -13.16
C ARG A 262 13.03 -8.24 -12.47
N LEU A 263 11.89 -7.66 -12.11
CA LEU A 263 10.68 -8.44 -11.91
C LEU A 263 10.28 -8.97 -13.28
N VAL A 264 10.32 -10.28 -13.41
CA VAL A 264 9.93 -10.99 -14.62
C VAL A 264 8.62 -11.69 -14.32
N ASN A 265 7.53 -11.23 -14.94
CA ASN A 265 6.19 -11.77 -14.73
C ASN A 265 5.69 -12.53 -15.97
N PHE A 266 5.58 -13.84 -15.82
CA PHE A 266 5.03 -14.77 -16.79
C PHE A 266 3.81 -15.52 -16.25
N SER A 267 3.11 -14.94 -15.27
CA SER A 267 1.91 -15.54 -14.70
C SER A 267 0.81 -15.74 -15.75
N GLY A 268 0.06 -16.84 -15.67
CA GLY A 268 -1.14 -17.05 -16.50
C GLY A 268 -0.88 -17.34 -17.97
N ARG A 269 0.37 -17.54 -18.40
CA ARG A 269 0.75 -17.66 -19.81
C ARG A 269 0.66 -19.08 -20.39
N LYS A 270 0.14 -20.03 -19.61
CA LYS A 270 0.04 -21.46 -20.00
C LYS A 270 1.39 -22.07 -20.41
N LEU A 271 2.48 -21.63 -19.79
CA LEU A 271 3.83 -22.16 -20.04
C LEU A 271 3.88 -23.66 -19.69
N THR A 272 4.65 -24.42 -20.49
CA THR A 272 4.90 -25.85 -20.28
C THR A 272 6.35 -26.08 -19.85
N ASP A 273 6.66 -27.29 -19.36
CA ASP A 273 8.02 -27.63 -18.94
C ASP A 273 9.05 -27.46 -20.08
N ALA A 274 8.69 -27.84 -21.31
CA ALA A 274 9.57 -27.68 -22.47
C ALA A 274 9.87 -26.20 -22.75
N THR A 275 8.88 -25.33 -22.54
CA THR A 275 9.05 -23.88 -22.67
C THR A 275 10.02 -23.36 -21.63
N ILE A 276 9.89 -23.79 -20.36
CA ILE A 276 10.83 -23.42 -19.30
C ILE A 276 12.23 -23.95 -19.57
N GLU A 277 12.35 -25.18 -20.07
CA GLU A 277 13.64 -25.74 -20.44
C GLU A 277 14.32 -24.93 -21.55
N SER A 278 13.58 -24.50 -22.57
CA SER A 278 14.11 -23.56 -23.58
C SER A 278 14.52 -22.24 -22.93
N MET A 279 13.67 -21.65 -22.08
CA MET A 279 13.95 -20.37 -21.43
C MET A 279 15.17 -20.41 -20.51
N VAL A 280 15.43 -21.53 -19.83
CA VAL A 280 16.64 -21.72 -19.02
C VAL A 280 17.86 -21.89 -19.93
N LYS A 281 17.76 -22.65 -21.03
CA LYS A 281 18.85 -22.84 -22.00
C LYS A 281 19.23 -21.55 -22.73
N ASP A 282 18.23 -20.77 -23.14
CA ASP A 282 18.38 -19.48 -23.82
C ASP A 282 18.76 -18.35 -22.85
N LYS A 283 19.06 -18.69 -21.59
CA LYS A 283 19.40 -17.78 -20.49
C LYS A 283 18.32 -16.74 -20.19
N THR A 284 17.10 -16.85 -20.71
CA THR A 284 16.01 -15.89 -20.48
C THR A 284 15.76 -15.64 -18.98
N ILE A 285 16.02 -16.65 -18.14
CA ILE A 285 16.20 -16.50 -16.68
C ILE A 285 17.66 -16.10 -16.39
N HIS A 286 18.02 -14.85 -16.72
CA HIS A 286 19.41 -14.36 -16.62
C HIS A 286 19.88 -14.20 -15.16
N ALA A 287 21.21 -14.11 -14.99
CA ALA A 287 21.92 -13.89 -13.73
C ALA A 287 21.62 -12.55 -13.02
N HIS A 288 20.67 -11.74 -13.52
CA HIS A 288 20.29 -10.44 -12.93
C HIS A 288 18.80 -10.38 -12.55
N CYS A 289 18.04 -11.47 -12.77
CA CYS A 289 16.67 -11.57 -12.28
C CYS A 289 16.66 -11.71 -10.76
N THR A 290 15.87 -10.87 -10.09
CA THR A 290 15.74 -10.86 -8.62
C THR A 290 14.37 -11.32 -8.13
N GLN A 291 13.34 -11.17 -8.98
CA GLN A 291 11.99 -11.63 -8.74
C GLN A 291 11.46 -12.30 -10.01
N LEU A 292 11.02 -13.54 -9.88
CA LEU A 292 10.47 -14.32 -10.97
C LEU A 292 9.08 -14.81 -10.60
N ASN A 293 8.09 -14.41 -11.38
CA ASN A 293 6.72 -14.89 -11.26
C ASN A 293 6.35 -15.81 -12.42
N LEU A 294 6.12 -17.08 -12.09
CA LEU A 294 5.73 -18.16 -12.99
C LEU A 294 4.39 -18.79 -12.56
N SER A 295 3.58 -18.08 -11.78
CA SER A 295 2.31 -18.61 -11.27
C SER A 295 1.28 -18.91 -12.36
N SER A 296 0.31 -19.76 -12.05
CA SER A 296 -0.84 -20.04 -12.94
C SER A 296 -0.40 -20.52 -14.33
N ASN A 297 0.55 -21.46 -14.36
CA ASN A 297 1.06 -22.10 -15.58
C ASN A 297 0.88 -23.63 -15.49
N ASN A 298 1.36 -24.36 -16.50
CA ASN A 298 1.25 -25.82 -16.57
C ASN A 298 2.58 -26.51 -16.24
N LEU A 299 3.33 -25.99 -15.28
CA LEU A 299 4.63 -26.55 -14.91
C LEU A 299 4.46 -27.79 -14.02
N THR A 300 5.09 -28.89 -14.40
CA THR A 300 5.08 -30.14 -13.62
C THR A 300 6.32 -30.27 -12.74
N CYS A 301 6.51 -31.43 -12.11
CA CYS A 301 7.74 -31.74 -11.38
C CYS A 301 9.01 -31.63 -12.25
N TYR A 302 8.91 -31.90 -13.56
CA TYR A 302 10.05 -31.77 -14.47
C TYR A 302 10.41 -30.30 -14.74
N GLY A 303 9.44 -29.43 -15.01
CA GLY A 303 9.69 -27.99 -15.12
C GLY A 303 10.28 -27.42 -13.82
N CYS A 304 9.80 -27.90 -12.68
CA CYS A 304 10.36 -27.55 -11.38
C CYS A 304 11.81 -27.99 -11.21
N TRP A 305 12.16 -29.21 -11.65
CA TRP A 305 13.54 -29.69 -11.67
C TRP A 305 14.46 -28.79 -12.50
N VAL A 306 14.02 -28.38 -13.70
CA VAL A 306 14.78 -27.47 -14.56
C VAL A 306 15.06 -26.15 -13.84
N ILE A 307 14.04 -25.58 -13.19
CA ILE A 307 14.17 -24.34 -12.42
C ILE A 307 15.11 -24.53 -11.22
N ALA A 308 14.95 -25.61 -10.47
CA ALA A 308 15.81 -25.94 -9.35
C ALA A 308 17.28 -26.01 -9.81
N ASN A 309 17.57 -26.67 -10.91
CA ASN A 309 18.92 -26.74 -11.44
C ASN A 309 19.48 -25.36 -11.83
N ALA A 310 18.66 -24.48 -12.39
CA ALA A 310 19.05 -23.09 -12.66
C ALA A 310 19.33 -22.30 -11.36
N LEU A 311 18.60 -22.58 -10.27
CA LEU A 311 18.78 -21.92 -8.97
C LEU A 311 20.09 -22.30 -8.26
N ARG A 312 20.73 -23.42 -8.62
CA ARG A 312 22.02 -23.82 -8.02
C ARG A 312 23.12 -22.80 -8.30
N THR A 313 23.12 -22.25 -9.51
CA THR A 313 24.12 -21.26 -9.95
C THR A 313 23.60 -19.83 -9.84
N ASN A 314 22.29 -19.65 -9.66
CA ASN A 314 21.67 -18.33 -9.54
C ASN A 314 21.82 -17.77 -8.11
N THR A 315 22.57 -16.67 -8.00
CA THR A 315 22.84 -15.97 -6.74
C THR A 315 22.09 -14.64 -6.61
N THR A 316 21.24 -14.29 -7.58
CA THR A 316 20.52 -13.00 -7.60
C THR A 316 19.04 -13.13 -7.32
N LEU A 317 18.43 -14.29 -7.58
CA LEU A 317 17.01 -14.49 -7.43
C LEU A 317 16.65 -14.58 -5.94
N THR A 318 15.95 -13.55 -5.46
CA THR A 318 15.51 -13.44 -4.06
C THR A 318 14.06 -13.84 -3.87
N GLN A 319 13.23 -13.75 -4.91
CA GLN A 319 11.82 -14.11 -4.87
C GLN A 319 11.45 -14.98 -6.06
N LEU A 320 10.81 -16.10 -5.76
CA LEU A 320 10.32 -17.03 -6.76
C LEU A 320 8.86 -17.38 -6.45
N ASN A 321 7.97 -17.07 -7.40
CA ASN A 321 6.59 -17.49 -7.35
C ASN A 321 6.32 -18.58 -8.39
N LEU A 322 5.93 -19.74 -7.91
CA LEU A 322 5.55 -20.91 -8.69
C LEU A 322 4.13 -21.38 -8.35
N SER A 323 3.31 -20.55 -7.72
CA SER A 323 1.97 -20.94 -7.28
C SER A 323 1.06 -21.33 -8.45
N GLU A 324 0.01 -22.12 -8.19
CA GLU A 324 -0.96 -22.55 -9.20
C GLU A 324 -0.29 -23.26 -10.40
N ASN A 325 0.52 -24.27 -10.11
CA ASN A 325 1.15 -25.15 -11.09
C ASN A 325 0.91 -26.63 -10.68
N GLN A 326 1.62 -27.58 -11.30
CA GLN A 326 1.49 -29.03 -11.06
C GLN A 326 2.80 -29.64 -10.52
N ILE A 327 3.52 -28.91 -9.67
CA ILE A 327 4.88 -29.26 -9.21
C ILE A 327 4.92 -30.61 -8.49
N SER A 328 3.88 -30.94 -7.71
CA SER A 328 3.78 -32.15 -6.90
C SER A 328 4.88 -32.32 -5.84
N GLN A 329 4.82 -33.41 -5.08
CA GLN A 329 5.84 -33.75 -4.07
C GLN A 329 7.25 -33.95 -4.66
N ASP A 330 7.36 -34.49 -5.87
CA ASP A 330 8.67 -34.77 -6.49
C ASP A 330 9.36 -33.47 -6.93
N GLY A 331 8.58 -32.51 -7.44
CA GLY A 331 9.11 -31.17 -7.74
C GLY A 331 9.58 -30.43 -6.49
N ALA A 332 8.85 -30.55 -5.39
CA ALA A 332 9.24 -29.98 -4.10
C ALA A 332 10.58 -30.54 -3.59
N LYS A 333 10.83 -31.83 -3.82
CA LYS A 333 12.11 -32.47 -3.48
C LYS A 333 13.27 -31.82 -4.25
N TYR A 334 13.11 -31.56 -5.55
CA TYR A 334 14.16 -30.88 -6.32
C TYR A 334 14.45 -29.47 -5.82
N LEU A 335 13.41 -28.72 -5.42
CA LEU A 335 13.62 -27.41 -4.78
C LEU A 335 14.32 -27.54 -3.42
N ALA A 336 13.94 -28.52 -2.61
CA ALA A 336 14.58 -28.80 -1.32
C ALA A 336 16.08 -29.07 -1.49
N ASP A 337 16.46 -29.89 -2.47
CA ASP A 337 17.86 -30.21 -2.75
C ASP A 337 18.71 -28.96 -3.06
N VAL A 338 18.08 -27.92 -3.64
CA VAL A 338 18.76 -26.67 -4.00
C VAL A 338 18.74 -25.66 -2.85
N LEU A 339 17.72 -25.70 -1.99
CA LEU A 339 17.66 -24.83 -0.80
C LEU A 339 18.79 -25.09 0.22
N TYR A 340 19.45 -26.25 0.17
CA TYR A 340 20.67 -26.51 0.93
C TYR A 340 21.85 -25.64 0.49
N GLU A 341 21.95 -25.37 -0.81
CA GLU A 341 23.10 -24.68 -1.43
C GLU A 341 22.80 -23.21 -1.74
N ASN A 342 21.54 -22.90 -2.06
CA ASN A 342 21.15 -21.58 -2.50
C ASN A 342 21.19 -20.57 -1.35
N THR A 343 21.98 -19.51 -1.55
CA THR A 343 22.21 -18.45 -0.55
C THR A 343 21.51 -17.14 -0.90
N ALA A 344 20.62 -17.12 -1.89
CA ALA A 344 20.00 -15.90 -2.40
C ALA A 344 18.50 -15.84 -2.15
N LEU A 345 17.81 -16.98 -2.27
CA LEU A 345 16.36 -17.03 -2.22
C LEU A 345 15.85 -16.73 -0.81
N MET A 346 15.00 -15.70 -0.72
CA MET A 346 14.39 -15.20 0.52
C MET A 346 12.88 -15.45 0.57
N GLN A 347 12.22 -15.50 -0.58
CA GLN A 347 10.78 -15.75 -0.66
C GLN A 347 10.49 -16.82 -1.71
N LEU A 348 9.74 -17.83 -1.30
CA LEU A 348 9.31 -18.92 -2.16
C LEU A 348 7.80 -19.12 -2.02
N ASN A 349 7.07 -18.98 -3.12
CA ASN A 349 5.65 -19.27 -3.17
C ASN A 349 5.39 -20.52 -4.00
N LEU A 350 4.85 -21.54 -3.34
CA LEU A 350 4.47 -22.84 -3.89
C LEU A 350 2.97 -23.11 -3.69
N GLY A 351 2.14 -22.08 -3.46
CA GLY A 351 0.70 -22.27 -3.25
C GLY A 351 0.03 -23.05 -4.40
N SER A 352 -1.00 -23.85 -4.13
CA SER A 352 -1.80 -24.53 -5.16
C SER A 352 -0.97 -25.44 -6.10
N ASN A 353 -0.15 -26.36 -5.56
CA ASN A 353 0.78 -27.21 -6.33
C ASN A 353 0.77 -28.72 -5.98
N GLN A 354 -0.11 -29.15 -5.08
CA GLN A 354 -0.20 -30.55 -4.62
C GLN A 354 1.12 -31.10 -4.03
N ILE A 355 1.84 -30.27 -3.27
CA ILE A 355 3.13 -30.62 -2.65
C ILE A 355 3.00 -31.79 -1.66
N LYS A 356 1.87 -31.88 -0.94
CA LYS A 356 1.55 -32.92 0.08
C LYS A 356 2.60 -33.05 1.19
N ASP A 357 2.33 -33.93 2.15
CA ASP A 357 3.23 -34.15 3.30
C ASP A 357 4.64 -34.60 2.91
N GLY A 358 4.78 -35.41 1.85
CA GLY A 358 6.08 -35.91 1.38
C GLY A 358 6.97 -34.81 0.83
N GLY A 359 6.43 -33.88 0.04
CA GLY A 359 7.18 -32.73 -0.46
C GLY A 359 7.53 -31.75 0.65
N VAL A 360 6.61 -31.53 1.60
CA VAL A 360 6.86 -30.71 2.79
C VAL A 360 7.97 -31.30 3.67
N GLN A 361 8.05 -32.63 3.78
CA GLN A 361 9.14 -33.28 4.51
C GLN A 361 10.51 -32.86 3.93
N CYS A 362 10.70 -33.00 2.61
CA CYS A 362 11.94 -32.63 1.95
C CYS A 362 12.27 -31.15 2.16
N LEU A 363 11.28 -30.27 1.97
CA LEU A 363 11.44 -28.83 2.20
C LEU A 363 11.81 -28.53 3.66
N ALA A 364 11.15 -29.16 4.63
CA ALA A 364 11.41 -28.99 6.05
C ALA A 364 12.83 -29.41 6.42
N ASP A 365 13.32 -30.53 5.88
CA ASP A 365 14.69 -30.99 6.10
C ASP A 365 15.72 -29.99 5.53
N ALA A 366 15.48 -29.44 4.34
CA ALA A 366 16.32 -28.39 3.75
C ALA A 366 16.30 -27.10 4.58
N LEU A 367 15.13 -26.69 5.09
CA LEU A 367 14.97 -25.49 5.88
C LEU A 367 15.64 -25.54 7.26
N GLN A 368 15.95 -26.74 7.76
CA GLN A 368 16.77 -26.87 8.98
C GLN A 368 18.20 -26.39 8.77
N GLN A 369 18.71 -26.41 7.54
CA GLN A 369 20.05 -25.92 7.19
C GLN A 369 20.02 -24.55 6.51
N ASN A 370 18.96 -24.25 5.75
CA ASN A 370 18.84 -22.99 5.04
C ASN A 370 18.85 -21.78 5.99
N THR A 371 19.58 -20.74 5.60
CA THR A 371 19.75 -19.51 6.40
C THR A 371 19.18 -18.26 5.74
N THR A 372 18.54 -18.39 4.59
CA THR A 372 18.17 -17.25 3.73
C THR A 372 16.67 -17.07 3.57
N LEU A 373 15.90 -18.15 3.56
CA LEU A 373 14.47 -18.10 3.35
C LEU A 373 13.75 -17.45 4.54
N ILE A 374 13.04 -16.36 4.26
CA ILE A 374 12.28 -15.55 5.21
C ILE A 374 10.79 -15.85 5.10
N GLN A 375 10.31 -16.10 3.88
CA GLN A 375 8.90 -16.36 3.60
C GLN A 375 8.73 -17.61 2.76
N LEU A 376 7.83 -18.48 3.22
CA LEU A 376 7.40 -19.67 2.50
C LEU A 376 5.86 -19.69 2.44
N ASN A 377 5.32 -19.74 1.23
CA ASN A 377 3.89 -19.95 1.01
C ASN A 377 3.66 -21.37 0.46
N LEU A 378 2.86 -22.13 1.19
CA LEU A 378 2.44 -23.49 0.92
C LEU A 378 0.90 -23.63 0.98
N GLU A 379 0.16 -22.56 0.70
CA GLU A 379 -1.31 -22.59 0.70
C GLU A 379 -1.85 -23.62 -0.32
N GLN A 380 -2.98 -24.27 -0.05
CA GLN A 380 -3.66 -25.17 -0.99
C GLN A 380 -2.77 -26.29 -1.57
N ASN A 381 -2.09 -27.05 -0.70
CA ASN A 381 -1.15 -28.08 -1.13
C ASN A 381 -1.46 -29.51 -0.65
N GLY A 382 -2.62 -29.72 -0.01
CA GLY A 382 -2.99 -31.02 0.55
C GLY A 382 -2.04 -31.44 1.68
N ILE A 383 -1.59 -30.49 2.48
CA ILE A 383 -0.72 -30.72 3.64
C ILE A 383 -1.60 -31.15 4.81
N ALA A 384 -1.35 -32.31 5.37
CA ALA A 384 -2.06 -32.84 6.52
C ALA A 384 -1.21 -32.77 7.80
N ASP A 385 -1.63 -33.47 8.85
CA ASP A 385 -0.98 -33.41 10.17
C ASP A 385 0.50 -33.84 10.15
N LYS A 386 0.91 -34.74 9.25
CA LYS A 386 2.32 -35.15 9.15
C LYS A 386 3.18 -34.04 8.56
N GLY A 387 2.70 -33.33 7.53
CA GLY A 387 3.39 -32.16 6.99
C GLY A 387 3.53 -31.05 8.03
N ALA A 388 2.47 -30.81 8.82
CA ALA A 388 2.51 -29.88 9.96
C ALA A 388 3.55 -30.30 11.02
N CYS A 389 3.70 -31.60 11.28
CA CYS A 389 4.75 -32.13 12.17
C CYS A 389 6.16 -31.84 11.66
N TYR A 390 6.42 -32.02 10.35
CA TYR A 390 7.73 -31.71 9.77
C TYR A 390 8.05 -30.22 9.86
N LEU A 391 7.09 -29.34 9.59
CA LEU A 391 7.25 -27.89 9.74
C LEU A 391 7.47 -27.46 11.20
N ALA A 392 6.85 -28.14 12.16
CA ALA A 392 7.11 -27.89 13.58
C ALA A 392 8.58 -28.13 13.97
N ASN A 393 9.28 -29.05 13.30
CA ASN A 393 10.71 -29.25 13.51
C ASN A 393 11.55 -28.09 12.98
N VAL A 394 11.12 -27.46 11.86
CA VAL A 394 11.76 -26.23 11.34
C VAL A 394 11.67 -25.10 12.37
N PHE A 395 10.54 -24.97 13.07
CA PHE A 395 10.38 -23.96 14.12
C PHE A 395 11.40 -24.09 15.25
N ARG A 396 11.80 -25.34 15.57
CA ARG A 396 12.81 -25.63 16.61
C ARG A 396 14.23 -25.30 16.17
N ALA A 397 14.50 -25.31 14.87
CA ALA A 397 15.83 -24.99 14.30
C ALA A 397 16.20 -23.49 14.37
N LYS A 398 15.25 -22.61 14.73
CA LYS A 398 15.45 -21.16 14.95
C LYS A 398 16.17 -20.44 13.80
N LYS A 399 15.74 -20.71 12.56
CA LYS A 399 16.27 -20.10 11.34
C LYS A 399 15.45 -18.87 10.91
N LYS A 400 15.86 -18.19 9.83
CA LYS A 400 15.31 -16.89 9.39
C LYS A 400 13.84 -16.89 8.91
N LEU A 401 13.17 -18.05 8.87
CA LEU A 401 11.78 -18.16 8.42
C LEU A 401 10.85 -17.39 9.35
N ALA A 402 10.45 -16.20 8.91
CA ALA A 402 9.63 -15.26 9.68
C ALA A 402 8.14 -15.32 9.28
N LYS A 403 7.85 -15.75 8.04
CA LYS A 403 6.49 -15.84 7.51
C LYS A 403 6.22 -17.21 6.93
N LEU A 404 5.14 -17.84 7.39
CA LEU A 404 4.70 -19.13 6.88
C LEU A 404 3.20 -19.11 6.59
N HIS A 405 2.84 -19.44 5.35
CA HIS A 405 1.45 -19.54 4.93
C HIS A 405 1.10 -21.00 4.61
N LEU A 406 0.11 -21.53 5.33
CA LEU A 406 -0.42 -22.90 5.29
C LEU A 406 -1.93 -22.92 5.08
N GLY A 407 -2.51 -21.83 4.59
CA GLY A 407 -3.93 -21.72 4.32
C GLY A 407 -4.47 -22.80 3.36
N ALA A 408 -5.76 -23.12 3.44
CA ALA A 408 -6.43 -24.07 2.53
C ALA A 408 -5.79 -25.47 2.48
N ASN A 409 -5.36 -26.02 3.63
CA ASN A 409 -4.76 -27.35 3.73
C ASN A 409 -5.63 -28.28 4.60
N GLU A 410 -5.14 -29.50 4.85
CA GLU A 410 -5.84 -30.56 5.59
C GLU A 410 -5.30 -30.71 7.02
N ILE A 411 -4.83 -29.60 7.62
CA ILE A 411 -4.27 -29.61 8.98
C ILE A 411 -5.41 -29.67 10.00
N THR A 412 -5.40 -30.69 10.85
CA THR A 412 -6.40 -30.88 11.91
C THR A 412 -5.86 -30.40 13.27
N GLU A 413 -6.64 -30.62 14.33
CA GLU A 413 -6.20 -30.42 15.72
C GLU A 413 -4.87 -31.10 16.07
N LYS A 414 -4.54 -32.25 15.45
CA LYS A 414 -3.28 -32.98 15.70
C LYS A 414 -2.10 -32.27 15.06
N GLY A 415 -2.24 -31.82 13.81
CA GLY A 415 -1.22 -31.02 13.13
C GLY A 415 -0.98 -29.70 13.84
N MET A 416 -2.04 -29.02 14.28
CA MET A 416 -1.93 -27.79 15.05
C MET A 416 -1.23 -28.01 16.40
N ARG A 417 -1.43 -29.14 17.07
CA ARG A 417 -0.66 -29.49 18.27
C ARG A 417 0.85 -29.48 18.01
N TYR A 418 1.30 -30.11 16.92
CA TYR A 418 2.72 -30.12 16.58
C TYR A 418 3.25 -28.72 16.31
N LEU A 419 2.54 -27.93 15.51
CA LEU A 419 2.91 -26.55 15.22
C LEU A 419 2.97 -25.71 16.50
N ALA A 420 1.99 -25.84 17.40
CA ALA A 420 1.98 -25.16 18.69
C ALA A 420 3.18 -25.53 19.57
N ASP A 421 3.56 -26.81 19.62
CA ASP A 421 4.75 -27.25 20.34
C ASP A 421 6.04 -26.67 19.75
N GLY A 422 6.12 -26.50 18.43
CA GLY A 422 7.21 -25.78 17.77
C GLY A 422 7.21 -24.28 18.09
N LEU A 423 6.04 -23.65 18.10
CA LEU A 423 5.88 -22.20 18.36
C LEU A 423 6.29 -21.80 19.79
N ARG A 424 6.10 -22.67 20.79
CA ARG A 424 6.55 -22.42 22.18
C ARG A 424 8.04 -22.07 22.28
N VAL A 425 8.86 -22.65 21.40
CA VAL A 425 10.32 -22.46 21.40
C VAL A 425 10.81 -21.58 20.26
N ASN A 426 9.95 -21.29 19.28
CA ASN A 426 10.27 -20.44 18.15
C ASN A 426 10.28 -18.97 18.56
N ARG A 427 11.28 -18.24 18.04
CA ARG A 427 11.46 -16.82 18.32
C ARG A 427 11.64 -15.94 17.08
N ILE A 428 11.26 -16.47 15.92
CA ILE A 428 11.51 -15.83 14.62
C ILE A 428 10.22 -15.64 13.82
N LEU A 429 9.29 -16.60 13.89
CA LEU A 429 8.05 -16.55 13.16
C LEU A 429 7.18 -15.40 13.68
N THR A 430 6.98 -14.40 12.83
CA THR A 430 6.16 -13.22 13.10
C THR A 430 4.78 -13.33 12.46
N GLU A 431 4.64 -14.14 11.42
CA GLU A 431 3.38 -14.33 10.69
C GLU A 431 3.11 -15.81 10.43
N LEU A 432 1.96 -16.27 10.90
CA LEU A 432 1.43 -17.59 10.60
C LEU A 432 0.02 -17.44 10.01
N ASN A 433 -0.13 -17.85 8.75
CA ASN A 433 -1.44 -18.02 8.14
C ASN A 433 -1.78 -19.51 8.12
N ILE A 434 -2.87 -19.90 8.78
CA ILE A 434 -3.39 -21.27 8.75
C ILE A 434 -4.90 -21.29 8.46
N LYS A 435 -5.39 -20.27 7.75
CA LYS A 435 -6.81 -20.15 7.35
C LYS A 435 -7.31 -21.38 6.59
N GLN A 436 -8.61 -21.64 6.59
CA GLN A 436 -9.22 -22.71 5.78
C GLN A 436 -8.56 -24.08 6.01
N ASN A 437 -8.43 -24.47 7.28
CA ASN A 437 -7.98 -25.79 7.71
C ASN A 437 -9.05 -26.40 8.64
N GLU A 438 -8.77 -27.55 9.27
CA GLU A 438 -9.70 -28.24 10.17
C GLU A 438 -9.22 -28.26 11.62
N ILE A 439 -8.64 -27.14 12.08
CA ILE A 439 -7.99 -27.05 13.40
C ILE A 439 -8.98 -27.29 14.55
N GLY A 440 -10.19 -26.74 14.45
CA GLY A 440 -11.23 -26.86 15.48
C GLY A 440 -10.81 -26.29 16.85
N ASP A 441 -11.65 -26.56 17.86
CA ASP A 441 -11.47 -25.96 19.18
C ASP A 441 -10.26 -26.49 19.94
N GLU A 442 -9.98 -27.80 19.83
CA GLU A 442 -8.84 -28.43 20.50
C GLU A 442 -7.51 -28.00 19.87
N GLY A 443 -7.46 -27.87 18.54
CA GLY A 443 -6.30 -27.29 17.88
C GLY A 443 -6.02 -25.86 18.35
N LEU A 444 -7.06 -25.02 18.47
CA LEU A 444 -6.89 -23.67 18.99
C LEU A 444 -6.49 -23.67 20.47
N ARG A 445 -6.93 -24.64 21.28
CA ARG A 445 -6.47 -24.79 22.67
C ARG A 445 -4.95 -24.96 22.75
N TYR A 446 -4.37 -25.81 21.90
CA TYR A 446 -2.91 -26.00 21.88
C TYR A 446 -2.19 -24.72 21.47
N LEU A 447 -2.69 -24.02 20.45
CA LEU A 447 -2.12 -22.76 20.00
C LEU A 447 -2.22 -21.67 21.06
N ALA A 448 -3.39 -21.52 21.70
CA ALA A 448 -3.62 -20.57 22.77
C ALA A 448 -2.59 -20.73 23.91
N GLU A 449 -2.27 -21.98 24.26
CA GLU A 449 -1.26 -22.27 25.27
C GLU A 449 0.16 -21.89 24.82
N ALA A 450 0.48 -22.06 23.53
CA ALA A 450 1.74 -21.57 22.97
C ALA A 450 1.81 -20.02 22.99
N LEU A 451 0.72 -19.34 22.63
CA LEU A 451 0.63 -17.87 22.59
C LEU A 451 0.83 -17.21 23.96
N LYS A 452 0.59 -17.92 25.07
CA LYS A 452 0.89 -17.42 26.42
C LYS A 452 2.39 -17.37 26.71
N THR A 453 3.19 -18.22 26.06
CA THR A 453 4.64 -18.31 26.27
C THR A 453 5.43 -17.29 25.44
N ASN A 454 4.75 -16.64 24.50
CA ASN A 454 5.29 -15.63 23.60
C ASN A 454 5.75 -14.38 24.35
N ARG A 455 6.97 -13.91 24.07
CA ARG A 455 7.57 -12.72 24.69
C ARG A 455 7.60 -11.54 23.72
N VAL A 456 7.45 -10.33 24.26
CA VAL A 456 7.46 -9.07 23.50
C VAL A 456 8.76 -8.97 22.67
N GLY A 457 8.62 -8.69 21.37
CA GLY A 457 9.75 -8.46 20.46
C GLY A 457 10.33 -9.70 19.76
N GLU A 458 9.86 -10.91 20.09
CA GLU A 458 10.53 -12.15 19.66
C GLU A 458 9.61 -13.18 18.97
N THR A 459 8.37 -12.86 18.56
CA THR A 459 7.42 -13.93 18.13
C THR A 459 6.20 -13.38 17.37
N LEU A 460 5.19 -14.23 17.15
CA LEU A 460 3.98 -14.00 16.36
C LEU A 460 3.32 -12.65 16.64
N LEU A 461 3.24 -11.86 15.57
CA LEU A 461 2.58 -10.55 15.48
C LEU A 461 1.27 -10.66 14.70
N HIS A 462 1.23 -11.56 13.71
CA HIS A 462 0.11 -11.74 12.80
C HIS A 462 -0.29 -13.21 12.79
N LEU A 463 -1.55 -13.46 13.10
CA LEU A 463 -2.12 -14.80 13.14
C LEU A 463 -3.45 -14.81 12.40
N ASP A 464 -3.53 -15.63 11.35
CA ASP A 464 -4.75 -15.85 10.58
C ASP A 464 -5.28 -17.27 10.83
N LEU A 465 -6.45 -17.33 11.45
CA LEU A 465 -7.21 -18.52 11.83
C LEU A 465 -8.57 -18.57 11.14
N GLY A 466 -8.76 -17.83 10.05
CA GLY A 466 -10.04 -17.80 9.34
C GLY A 466 -10.49 -19.19 8.89
N SER A 467 -11.79 -19.47 8.79
CA SER A 467 -12.31 -20.73 8.24
C SER A 467 -11.74 -22.01 8.89
N ASN A 468 -11.72 -22.12 10.22
CA ASN A 468 -11.10 -23.25 10.95
C ASN A 468 -12.08 -24.05 11.83
N LYS A 469 -13.39 -23.90 11.61
CA LYS A 469 -14.45 -24.54 12.42
C LYS A 469 -14.34 -24.22 13.92
N ILE A 470 -13.82 -23.03 14.27
CA ILE A 470 -13.64 -22.56 15.66
C ILE A 470 -15.00 -22.13 16.23
N THR A 471 -15.34 -22.58 17.43
CA THR A 471 -16.60 -22.27 18.13
C THR A 471 -16.38 -21.44 19.40
N ASP A 472 -17.45 -21.19 20.16
CA ASP A 472 -17.40 -20.52 21.46
C ASP A 472 -16.44 -21.14 22.48
N LYS A 473 -16.26 -22.47 22.45
CA LYS A 473 -15.34 -23.17 23.36
C LYS A 473 -13.90 -22.69 23.15
N ALA A 474 -13.53 -22.44 21.91
CA ALA A 474 -12.21 -21.94 21.56
C ALA A 474 -12.04 -20.44 21.85
N GLY A 475 -13.13 -19.67 21.79
CA GLY A 475 -13.16 -18.29 22.29
C GLY A 475 -12.69 -18.17 23.75
N LEU A 476 -13.01 -19.16 24.60
CA LEU A 476 -12.49 -19.23 25.98
C LEU A 476 -10.96 -19.33 26.02
N TYR A 477 -10.38 -20.27 25.27
CA TYR A 477 -8.93 -20.47 25.24
C TYR A 477 -8.21 -19.24 24.69
N LEU A 478 -8.76 -18.64 23.65
CA LEU A 478 -8.19 -17.46 23.01
C LEU A 478 -8.30 -16.22 23.91
N GLY A 479 -9.43 -16.01 24.58
CA GLY A 479 -9.59 -14.95 25.57
C GLY A 479 -8.54 -15.03 26.69
N ASP A 480 -8.31 -16.23 27.22
CA ASP A 480 -7.28 -16.47 28.25
C ASP A 480 -5.86 -16.26 27.71
N ALA A 481 -5.58 -16.65 26.46
CA ALA A 481 -4.32 -16.35 25.81
C ALA A 481 -4.11 -14.84 25.61
N LEU A 482 -5.11 -14.12 25.12
CA LEU A 482 -5.05 -12.68 24.84
C LEU A 482 -4.85 -11.83 26.10
N ARG A 483 -5.31 -12.30 27.26
CA ARG A 483 -5.05 -11.64 28.56
C ARG A 483 -3.55 -11.51 28.85
N ASN A 484 -2.78 -12.54 28.49
CA ASN A 484 -1.35 -12.64 28.78
C ASN A 484 -0.48 -12.29 27.57
N ASN A 485 -1.00 -12.47 26.35
CA ASN A 485 -0.25 -12.22 25.13
C ASN A 485 -0.02 -10.72 24.93
N ARG A 486 1.24 -10.36 24.71
CA ARG A 486 1.69 -8.99 24.45
C ARG A 486 2.41 -8.89 23.11
N THR A 487 2.11 -9.75 22.15
CA THR A 487 2.86 -9.81 20.88
C THR A 487 1.96 -9.64 19.67
N LEU A 488 0.76 -10.23 19.70
CA LEU A 488 -0.18 -10.17 18.59
C LEU A 488 -0.66 -8.73 18.37
N ILE A 489 -0.51 -8.30 17.12
CA ILE A 489 -0.95 -7.01 16.59
C ILE A 489 -2.20 -7.21 15.73
N ARG A 490 -2.25 -8.30 14.95
CA ARG A 490 -3.38 -8.69 14.12
C ARG A 490 -3.80 -10.13 14.43
N LEU A 491 -5.10 -10.31 14.64
CA LEU A 491 -5.74 -11.60 14.83
C LEU A 491 -6.94 -11.68 13.90
N ASP A 492 -6.92 -12.66 13.00
CA ASP A 492 -7.99 -12.93 12.05
C ASP A 492 -8.72 -14.21 12.46
N LEU A 493 -10.03 -14.10 12.71
CA LEU A 493 -10.92 -15.18 13.10
C LEU A 493 -12.13 -15.27 12.17
N ASN A 494 -12.03 -14.71 10.96
CA ASN A 494 -13.16 -14.67 10.04
C ASN A 494 -13.70 -16.08 9.70
N SER A 495 -14.94 -16.17 9.22
CA SER A 495 -15.51 -17.40 8.66
C SER A 495 -15.49 -18.59 9.63
N ASN A 496 -15.68 -18.34 10.93
CA ASN A 496 -15.73 -19.35 11.98
C ASN A 496 -17.16 -19.49 12.55
N GLN A 497 -17.30 -20.22 13.66
CA GLN A 497 -18.59 -20.46 14.33
C GLN A 497 -18.60 -19.82 15.73
N ILE A 498 -17.88 -18.71 15.91
CA ILE A 498 -17.88 -17.94 17.16
C ILE A 498 -19.21 -17.20 17.25
N ALA A 499 -19.94 -17.41 18.34
CA ALA A 499 -21.15 -16.70 18.68
C ALA A 499 -20.90 -15.76 19.87
N ASP A 500 -21.97 -15.22 20.45
CA ASP A 500 -21.91 -14.21 21.52
C ASP A 500 -21.10 -14.65 22.74
N LYS A 501 -21.18 -15.93 23.10
CA LYS A 501 -20.45 -16.49 24.26
C LYS A 501 -18.95 -16.56 23.98
N GLY A 502 -18.55 -16.98 22.78
CA GLY A 502 -17.15 -16.97 22.37
C GLY A 502 -16.60 -15.56 22.30
N LEU A 503 -17.36 -14.63 21.73
CA LEU A 503 -16.98 -13.22 21.66
C LEU A 503 -16.85 -12.58 23.04
N ARG A 504 -17.73 -12.92 23.99
CA ARG A 504 -17.59 -12.50 25.39
C ARG A 504 -16.23 -12.87 25.97
N TYR A 505 -15.79 -14.11 25.78
CA TYR A 505 -14.49 -14.55 26.29
C TYR A 505 -13.33 -13.81 25.65
N ILE A 506 -13.40 -13.58 24.33
CA ILE A 506 -12.39 -12.80 23.61
C ILE A 506 -12.36 -11.36 24.15
N ALA A 507 -13.52 -10.72 24.30
CA ALA A 507 -13.66 -9.38 24.86
C ALA A 507 -13.06 -9.30 26.28
N ASP A 508 -13.33 -10.28 27.14
CA ASP A 508 -12.74 -10.34 28.49
C ASP A 508 -11.22 -10.48 28.49
N GLY A 509 -10.64 -11.18 27.50
CA GLY A 509 -9.20 -11.18 27.25
C GLY A 509 -8.67 -9.81 26.84
N LEU A 510 -9.38 -9.14 25.93
CA LEU A 510 -9.02 -7.83 25.39
C LEU A 510 -9.08 -6.70 26.39
N ARG A 511 -9.86 -6.81 27.48
CA ARG A 511 -9.92 -5.80 28.56
C ARG A 511 -8.55 -5.39 29.08
N THR A 512 -7.62 -6.35 29.11
CA THR A 512 -6.25 -6.12 29.60
C THR A 512 -5.21 -6.12 28.47
N ASN A 513 -5.60 -6.47 27.24
CA ASN A 513 -4.70 -6.53 26.11
C ASN A 513 -4.38 -5.13 25.60
N THR A 514 -3.09 -4.86 25.40
CA THR A 514 -2.58 -3.52 25.04
C THR A 514 -1.97 -3.46 23.65
N ASN A 515 -1.87 -4.57 22.92
CA ASN A 515 -1.07 -4.64 21.70
C ASN A 515 -1.88 -5.02 20.46
N LEU A 516 -3.01 -5.72 20.63
CA LEU A 516 -3.87 -6.04 19.51
C LEU A 516 -4.48 -4.75 18.95
N THR A 517 -4.23 -4.50 17.67
CA THR A 517 -4.73 -3.33 16.95
C THR A 517 -5.75 -3.69 15.88
N GLN A 518 -5.75 -4.94 15.42
CA GLN A 518 -6.64 -5.42 14.37
C GLN A 518 -7.25 -6.75 14.82
N LEU A 519 -8.58 -6.78 14.84
CA LEU A 519 -9.36 -7.97 15.13
C LEU A 519 -10.40 -8.13 14.03
N ASP A 520 -10.35 -9.25 13.33
CA ASP A 520 -11.36 -9.62 12.35
C ASP A 520 -12.19 -10.80 12.87
N LEU A 521 -13.49 -10.60 12.96
CA LEU A 521 -14.51 -11.56 13.38
C LEU A 521 -15.61 -11.69 12.32
N ALA A 522 -15.32 -11.33 11.06
CA ALA A 522 -16.30 -11.40 9.99
C ALA A 522 -16.80 -12.83 9.76
N TYR A 523 -17.99 -13.03 9.18
CA TYR A 523 -18.57 -14.32 8.84
C TYR A 523 -18.59 -15.32 10.03
N ASN A 524 -19.08 -14.85 11.18
CA ASN A 524 -19.28 -15.65 12.39
C ASN A 524 -20.78 -15.69 12.76
N ARG A 525 -21.12 -16.11 13.98
CA ARG A 525 -22.52 -16.17 14.48
C ARG A 525 -22.77 -15.12 15.57
N ILE A 526 -22.14 -13.95 15.45
CA ILE A 526 -22.24 -12.88 16.44
C ILE A 526 -23.57 -12.14 16.25
N THR A 527 -24.30 -11.93 17.34
CA THR A 527 -25.53 -11.14 17.39
C THR A 527 -25.29 -9.83 18.13
N ASP A 528 -26.36 -9.06 18.36
CA ASP A 528 -26.35 -7.83 19.14
C ASP A 528 -25.75 -8.01 20.55
N ILE A 529 -25.94 -9.19 21.17
CA ILE A 529 -25.43 -9.52 22.52
C ILE A 529 -23.90 -9.60 22.50
N GLY A 530 -23.32 -10.28 21.51
CA GLY A 530 -21.87 -10.35 21.37
C GLY A 530 -21.25 -8.98 21.13
N VAL A 531 -21.91 -8.15 20.32
CA VAL A 531 -21.49 -6.76 20.08
C VAL A 531 -21.54 -5.93 21.36
N GLN A 532 -22.55 -6.12 22.22
CA GLN A 532 -22.62 -5.44 23.53
C GLN A 532 -21.36 -5.71 24.37
N HIS A 533 -20.84 -6.94 24.38
CA HIS A 533 -19.59 -7.26 25.08
C HIS A 533 -18.36 -6.55 24.49
N LEU A 534 -18.34 -6.31 23.18
CA LEU A 534 -17.30 -5.49 22.54
C LEU A 534 -17.44 -4.01 22.89
N THR A 535 -18.66 -3.49 22.99
CA THR A 535 -18.91 -2.10 23.40
C THR A 535 -18.35 -1.80 24.78
N ASP A 536 -18.47 -2.73 25.73
CA ASP A 536 -17.89 -2.59 27.06
C ASP A 536 -16.37 -2.35 27.00
N ILE A 537 -15.65 -3.04 26.11
CA ILE A 537 -14.18 -2.89 26.02
C ILE A 537 -13.79 -1.62 25.25
N LEU A 538 -14.58 -1.25 24.24
CA LEU A 538 -14.35 -0.08 23.40
C LEU A 538 -14.61 1.24 24.17
N THR A 539 -15.47 1.19 25.19
CA THR A 539 -15.81 2.33 26.05
C THR A 539 -14.98 2.38 27.33
N ALA A 540 -14.71 1.25 27.99
CA ALA A 540 -14.21 1.24 29.36
C ALA A 540 -12.69 1.44 29.50
N THR A 541 -11.88 1.24 28.45
CA THR A 541 -10.44 1.06 28.63
C THR A 541 -9.59 2.07 27.82
N ARG A 542 -8.83 2.93 28.54
CA ARG A 542 -7.79 3.77 27.91
C ARG A 542 -6.64 2.95 27.31
N VAL A 543 -6.51 1.69 27.72
CA VAL A 543 -5.38 0.81 27.37
C VAL A 543 -5.57 0.03 26.06
N GLN A 544 -6.81 -0.17 25.61
CA GLN A 544 -7.09 -0.93 24.39
C GLN A 544 -6.63 -0.14 23.14
N ARG A 545 -6.06 -0.83 22.15
CA ARG A 545 -5.45 -0.20 20.94
C ARG A 545 -6.09 -0.65 19.62
N LEU A 546 -7.30 -1.22 19.63
CA LEU A 546 -7.95 -1.61 18.36
C LEU A 546 -8.21 -0.35 17.53
N THR A 547 -7.62 -0.38 16.34
CA THR A 547 -7.84 0.62 15.29
C THR A 547 -8.67 0.04 14.15
N ARG A 548 -8.74 -1.30 14.02
CA ARG A 548 -9.54 -1.99 13.01
C ARG A 548 -10.36 -3.11 13.64
N LEU A 549 -11.65 -3.11 13.34
CA LEU A 549 -12.60 -4.11 13.81
C LEU A 549 -13.44 -4.62 12.63
N GLY A 550 -13.32 -5.91 12.34
CA GLY A 550 -14.12 -6.62 11.34
C GLY A 550 -15.28 -7.36 12.00
N LEU A 551 -16.51 -7.04 11.60
CA LEU A 551 -17.75 -7.68 12.08
C LEU A 551 -18.71 -8.00 10.92
N GLY A 552 -18.24 -7.95 9.67
CA GLY A 552 -19.06 -8.26 8.51
C GLY A 552 -19.61 -9.69 8.52
N GLY A 553 -20.68 -10.02 7.78
CA GLY A 553 -21.19 -11.39 7.66
C GLY A 553 -21.73 -12.02 8.95
N ASN A 554 -22.18 -11.21 9.91
CA ASN A 554 -22.72 -11.69 11.19
C ASN A 554 -24.25 -11.46 11.27
N GLU A 555 -24.84 -11.68 12.44
CA GLU A 555 -26.28 -11.52 12.68
C GLU A 555 -26.61 -10.21 13.43
N ILE A 556 -25.82 -9.16 13.20
CA ILE A 556 -25.96 -7.86 13.87
C ILE A 556 -27.17 -7.10 13.29
N THR A 557 -28.04 -6.62 14.17
CA THR A 557 -29.21 -5.80 13.83
C THR A 557 -28.99 -4.33 14.25
N ASP A 558 -30.03 -3.51 14.09
CA ASP A 558 -30.01 -2.11 14.54
C ASP A 558 -29.65 -1.94 16.03
N ASN A 559 -29.97 -2.93 16.88
CA ASN A 559 -29.64 -2.88 18.31
C ASN A 559 -28.12 -3.05 18.57
N GLY A 560 -27.48 -4.01 17.90
CA GLY A 560 -26.02 -4.16 18.00
C GLY A 560 -25.30 -2.94 17.44
N VAL A 561 -25.80 -2.37 16.34
CA VAL A 561 -25.29 -1.09 15.81
C VAL A 561 -25.49 0.05 16.80
N GLN A 562 -26.60 0.11 17.53
CA GLN A 562 -26.79 1.11 18.58
C GLN A 562 -25.68 1.01 19.64
N HIS A 563 -25.33 -0.20 20.09
CA HIS A 563 -24.23 -0.38 21.04
C HIS A 563 -22.87 0.08 20.47
N LEU A 564 -22.58 -0.20 19.19
CA LEU A 564 -21.35 0.29 18.54
C LEU A 564 -21.35 1.81 18.41
N SER A 565 -22.49 2.42 18.06
CA SER A 565 -22.64 3.87 17.98
C SER A 565 -22.36 4.54 19.33
N GLU A 566 -22.90 4.00 20.42
CA GLU A 566 -22.60 4.45 21.79
C GLU A 566 -21.09 4.35 22.08
N ALA A 567 -20.44 3.27 21.64
CA ALA A 567 -18.99 3.11 21.75
C ALA A 567 -18.22 4.18 20.98
N LEU A 568 -18.62 4.47 19.73
CA LEU A 568 -17.98 5.44 18.84
C LEU A 568 -18.07 6.89 19.34
N LEU A 569 -19.07 7.22 20.17
CA LEU A 569 -19.16 8.54 20.80
C LEU A 569 -17.95 8.82 21.72
N ILE A 570 -17.44 7.77 22.37
CA ILE A 570 -16.36 7.85 23.37
C ILE A 570 -15.02 7.43 22.77
N ASN A 571 -15.02 6.37 21.95
CA ASN A 571 -13.81 5.79 21.39
C ASN A 571 -13.17 6.75 20.38
N ARG A 572 -11.86 6.99 20.56
CA ARG A 572 -11.03 7.87 19.69
C ARG A 572 -9.86 7.12 19.06
N LYS A 573 -9.97 5.79 18.94
CA LYS A 573 -8.88 4.93 18.42
C LYS A 573 -9.31 4.15 17.20
N LEU A 574 -10.58 3.78 17.09
CA LEU A 574 -11.07 3.05 15.93
C LEU A 574 -11.03 3.92 14.68
N ILE A 575 -10.35 3.40 13.65
CA ILE A 575 -10.10 4.01 12.35
C ILE A 575 -10.94 3.31 11.28
N GLN A 576 -11.04 1.98 11.36
CA GLN A 576 -11.79 1.14 10.43
C GLN A 576 -12.81 0.28 11.17
N LEU A 577 -14.05 0.32 10.70
CA LEU A 577 -15.14 -0.53 11.17
C LEU A 577 -15.81 -1.16 9.95
N ASP A 578 -15.86 -2.49 9.96
CA ASP A 578 -16.55 -3.26 8.93
C ASP A 578 -17.77 -3.97 9.51
N LEU A 579 -18.93 -3.68 8.92
CA LEU A 579 -20.25 -4.19 9.26
C LEU A 579 -20.99 -4.73 8.02
N GLU A 580 -20.25 -5.09 6.97
CA GLU A 580 -20.83 -5.65 5.74
C GLU A 580 -21.73 -6.85 6.01
N SER A 581 -22.70 -7.19 5.16
CA SER A 581 -23.40 -8.48 5.20
C SER A 581 -24.04 -8.78 6.58
N ASN A 582 -24.70 -7.78 7.17
CA ASN A 582 -25.43 -7.89 8.44
C ASN A 582 -26.93 -7.59 8.22
N LYS A 583 -27.70 -7.42 9.29
CA LYS A 583 -29.15 -7.14 9.25
C LYS A 583 -29.46 -5.67 9.60
N ILE A 584 -28.60 -4.74 9.19
CA ILE A 584 -28.70 -3.30 9.52
C ILE A 584 -29.75 -2.64 8.61
N SER A 585 -30.72 -1.96 9.20
CA SER A 585 -31.75 -1.19 8.48
C SER A 585 -31.49 0.32 8.53
N ASP A 586 -32.42 1.12 7.99
CA ASP A 586 -32.42 2.58 8.12
C ASP A 586 -32.24 3.07 9.57
N LYS A 587 -32.78 2.34 10.56
CA LYS A 587 -32.63 2.71 11.98
C LYS A 587 -31.19 2.55 12.46
N GLY A 588 -30.52 1.46 12.10
CA GLY A 588 -29.11 1.26 12.42
C GLY A 588 -28.22 2.28 11.70
N ALA A 589 -28.51 2.57 10.43
CA ALA A 589 -27.84 3.63 9.68
C ALA A 589 -28.00 5.01 10.36
N GLN A 590 -29.19 5.32 10.88
CA GLN A 590 -29.43 6.52 11.67
C GLN A 590 -28.55 6.57 12.93
N ARG A 591 -28.45 5.46 13.70
CA ARG A 591 -27.59 5.40 14.89
C ARG A 591 -26.13 5.64 14.55
N LEU A 592 -25.62 5.08 13.44
CA LEU A 592 -24.25 5.32 13.01
C LEU A 592 -24.04 6.76 12.56
N ALA A 593 -24.98 7.31 11.78
CA ALA A 593 -24.94 8.71 11.37
C ALA A 593 -24.87 9.65 12.57
N ASP A 594 -25.63 9.37 13.63
CA ASP A 594 -25.61 10.15 14.87
C ASP A 594 -24.23 10.11 15.55
N ALA A 595 -23.61 8.93 15.62
CA ALA A 595 -22.26 8.77 16.16
C ALA A 595 -21.19 9.46 15.30
N LEU A 596 -21.29 9.36 13.96
CA LEU A 596 -20.35 9.96 13.01
C LEU A 596 -20.32 11.49 13.06
N ARG A 597 -21.41 12.15 13.46
CA ARG A 597 -21.39 13.62 13.65
C ARG A 597 -20.39 14.04 14.73
N VAL A 598 -20.23 13.20 15.76
CA VAL A 598 -19.34 13.44 16.90
C VAL A 598 -17.96 12.80 16.69
N ASN A 599 -17.91 11.56 16.21
CA ASN A 599 -16.66 10.84 16.03
C ASN A 599 -15.83 11.46 14.89
N LYS A 600 -14.53 11.71 15.16
CA LYS A 600 -13.58 12.29 14.19
C LYS A 600 -12.39 11.37 13.89
N THR A 601 -12.45 10.11 14.33
CA THR A 601 -11.33 9.16 14.22
C THR A 601 -11.60 8.07 13.20
N LEU A 602 -12.87 7.69 13.02
CA LEU A 602 -13.24 6.71 12.01
C LEU A 602 -13.05 7.32 10.61
N THR A 603 -12.23 6.66 9.80
CA THR A 603 -11.91 7.06 8.43
C THR A 603 -12.44 6.11 7.38
N GLN A 604 -12.71 4.85 7.76
CA GLN A 604 -13.21 3.80 6.89
C GLN A 604 -14.41 3.11 7.54
N LEU A 605 -15.54 3.09 6.84
CA LEU A 605 -16.76 2.43 7.29
C LEU A 605 -17.32 1.58 6.14
N ASN A 606 -17.45 0.28 6.38
CA ASN A 606 -18.10 -0.65 5.45
C ASN A 606 -19.48 -1.02 5.99
N LEU A 607 -20.52 -0.70 5.22
CA LEU A 607 -21.94 -1.02 5.47
C LEU A 607 -22.55 -1.80 4.29
N GLY A 608 -21.71 -2.40 3.44
CA GLY A 608 -22.16 -3.15 2.27
C GLY A 608 -23.10 -4.31 2.62
N SER A 609 -23.90 -4.78 1.66
CA SER A 609 -24.76 -5.96 1.80
C SER A 609 -25.68 -5.94 3.03
N ASN A 610 -26.31 -4.81 3.35
CA ASN A 610 -27.24 -4.64 4.47
C ASN A 610 -28.67 -4.33 3.95
N LYS A 611 -29.56 -3.87 4.83
CA LYS A 611 -30.96 -3.50 4.51
C LYS A 611 -31.18 -1.98 4.60
N ILE A 612 -30.16 -1.20 4.25
CA ILE A 612 -30.22 0.26 4.27
C ILE A 612 -30.98 0.72 3.03
N GLY A 613 -32.07 1.46 3.22
CA GLY A 613 -32.81 2.12 2.16
C GLY A 613 -32.54 3.62 2.10
N SER A 614 -33.41 4.34 1.40
CA SER A 614 -33.24 5.77 1.11
C SER A 614 -33.27 6.65 2.35
N ARG A 615 -34.02 6.27 3.38
CA ARG A 615 -34.03 6.99 4.67
C ARG A 615 -32.72 6.78 5.43
N GLY A 616 -32.16 5.59 5.42
CA GLY A 616 -30.84 5.32 6.00
C GLY A 616 -29.74 6.10 5.28
N ALA A 617 -29.76 6.10 3.94
CA ALA A 617 -28.88 6.92 3.12
C ALA A 617 -29.02 8.43 3.43
N GLN A 618 -30.24 8.93 3.63
CA GLN A 618 -30.50 10.31 4.07
C GLN A 618 -29.81 10.64 5.40
N HIS A 619 -29.88 9.74 6.38
CA HIS A 619 -29.21 9.94 7.67
C HIS A 619 -27.69 9.98 7.53
N ILE A 620 -27.11 9.04 6.76
CA ILE A 620 -25.68 8.99 6.49
C ILE A 620 -25.23 10.27 5.76
N ALA A 621 -25.96 10.69 4.73
CA ALA A 621 -25.74 11.94 4.01
C ALA A 621 -25.72 13.15 4.95
N SER A 622 -26.70 13.25 5.86
CA SER A 622 -26.76 14.31 6.87
C SER A 622 -25.51 14.32 7.76
N ALA A 623 -25.02 13.16 8.20
CA ALA A 623 -23.78 13.06 8.95
C ALA A 623 -22.56 13.49 8.12
N LEU A 624 -22.45 13.05 6.87
CA LEU A 624 -21.34 13.39 5.97
C LEU A 624 -21.23 14.89 5.69
N ARG A 625 -22.32 15.67 5.72
CA ARG A 625 -22.23 17.14 5.56
C ARG A 625 -21.31 17.76 6.62
N THR A 626 -21.28 17.21 7.84
CA THR A 626 -20.51 17.72 8.99
C THR A 626 -19.29 16.87 9.35
N ASN A 627 -19.28 15.58 9.02
CA ASN A 627 -18.14 14.71 9.25
C ASN A 627 -17.04 14.95 8.21
N LYS A 628 -15.81 15.12 8.68
CA LYS A 628 -14.60 15.36 7.86
C LYS A 628 -13.52 14.30 8.10
N SER A 629 -13.86 13.21 8.79
CA SER A 629 -12.93 12.12 9.10
C SER A 629 -13.11 10.92 8.17
N VAL A 630 -14.36 10.59 7.79
CA VAL A 630 -14.65 9.47 6.89
C VAL A 630 -14.15 9.81 5.49
N THR A 631 -13.22 8.98 5.02
CA THR A 631 -12.58 9.06 3.69
C THR A 631 -12.99 7.93 2.77
N ARG A 632 -13.42 6.79 3.34
CA ARG A 632 -13.91 5.63 2.59
C ARG A 632 -15.22 5.16 3.18
N LEU A 633 -16.24 5.07 2.34
CA LEU A 633 -17.57 4.60 2.72
C LEU A 633 -18.03 3.57 1.70
N ASP A 634 -18.36 2.38 2.18
CA ASP A 634 -18.99 1.33 1.38
C ASP A 634 -20.45 1.20 1.78
N LEU A 635 -21.35 1.37 0.80
CA LEU A 635 -22.80 1.21 0.90
C LEU A 635 -23.32 0.22 -0.15
N SER A 636 -22.45 -0.62 -0.72
CA SER A 636 -22.81 -1.59 -1.74
C SER A 636 -23.89 -2.59 -1.26
N GLY A 637 -24.58 -3.28 -2.17
CA GLY A 637 -25.53 -4.34 -1.85
C GLY A 637 -26.67 -3.95 -0.90
N ASN A 638 -27.09 -2.68 -0.91
CA ASN A 638 -28.18 -2.17 -0.08
C ASN A 638 -29.44 -1.91 -0.95
N GLN A 639 -30.44 -1.25 -0.38
CA GLN A 639 -31.73 -0.94 -1.02
C GLN A 639 -31.87 0.58 -1.26
N ILE A 640 -30.76 1.25 -1.58
CA ILE A 640 -30.70 2.69 -1.76
C ILE A 640 -31.19 3.05 -3.17
N ASP A 641 -32.40 3.58 -3.26
CA ASP A 641 -33.00 4.05 -4.51
C ASP A 641 -32.54 5.47 -4.90
N GLU A 642 -33.06 6.00 -6.01
CA GLU A 642 -32.75 7.32 -6.55
C GLU A 642 -32.92 8.47 -5.52
N ASN A 643 -33.90 8.37 -4.61
CA ASN A 643 -34.12 9.37 -3.56
C ASN A 643 -33.01 9.31 -2.48
N GLY A 644 -32.56 8.10 -2.16
CA GLY A 644 -31.43 7.90 -1.25
C GLY A 644 -30.13 8.46 -1.85
N ILE A 645 -29.93 8.21 -3.14
CA ILE A 645 -28.80 8.73 -3.91
C ILE A 645 -28.84 10.25 -4.03
N GLN A 646 -30.02 10.86 -4.21
CA GLN A 646 -30.18 12.32 -4.19
C GLN A 646 -29.61 12.92 -2.91
N HIS A 647 -29.94 12.37 -1.74
CA HIS A 647 -29.41 12.86 -0.47
C HIS A 647 -27.90 12.69 -0.35
N LEU A 648 -27.35 11.56 -0.81
CA LEU A 648 -25.91 11.33 -0.84
C LEU A 648 -25.21 12.33 -1.76
N ALA A 649 -25.76 12.59 -2.95
CA ALA A 649 -25.25 13.57 -3.90
C ALA A 649 -25.20 14.98 -3.30
N GLU A 650 -26.25 15.43 -2.61
CA GLU A 650 -26.25 16.70 -1.89
C GLU A 650 -25.15 16.79 -0.81
N ALA A 651 -24.89 15.68 -0.11
CA ALA A 651 -23.82 15.64 0.88
C ALA A 651 -22.43 15.68 0.23
N ILE A 652 -22.24 14.95 -0.87
CA ILE A 652 -21.01 14.92 -1.67
C ILE A 652 -20.70 16.29 -2.24
N HIS A 653 -21.71 17.06 -2.65
CA HIS A 653 -21.52 18.42 -3.16
C HIS A 653 -20.73 19.32 -2.18
N CYS A 654 -20.92 19.14 -0.87
CA CYS A 654 -20.25 19.91 0.18
C CYS A 654 -19.15 19.14 0.94
N ASN A 655 -19.05 17.82 0.75
CA ASN A 655 -18.06 17.00 1.43
C ASN A 655 -16.80 16.85 0.56
N LEU A 656 -15.69 17.43 1.04
CA LEU A 656 -14.39 17.39 0.38
C LEU A 656 -13.38 16.45 1.05
N CYS A 657 -13.86 15.51 1.88
CA CYS A 657 -13.04 14.56 2.62
C CYS A 657 -13.27 13.11 2.18
N LEU A 658 -14.46 12.78 1.65
CA LEU A 658 -14.76 11.47 1.12
C LEU A 658 -14.00 11.26 -0.20
N ILE A 659 -13.11 10.27 -0.21
CA ILE A 659 -12.22 9.93 -1.32
C ILE A 659 -12.79 8.75 -2.11
N GLU A 660 -13.37 7.78 -1.40
CA GLU A 660 -13.89 6.54 -1.96
C GLU A 660 -15.33 6.32 -1.50
N LEU A 661 -16.21 6.13 -2.48
CA LEU A 661 -17.61 5.78 -2.27
C LEU A 661 -17.95 4.57 -3.14
N ASN A 662 -18.35 3.48 -2.49
CA ASN A 662 -18.85 2.29 -3.19
C ASN A 662 -20.37 2.21 -3.03
N LEU A 663 -21.10 2.18 -4.15
CA LEU A 663 -22.55 2.06 -4.23
C LEU A 663 -22.99 0.84 -5.04
N TRP A 664 -22.08 -0.09 -5.35
CA TRP A 664 -22.36 -1.31 -6.10
C TRP A 664 -23.68 -1.97 -5.71
N SER A 665 -24.46 -2.45 -6.66
CA SER A 665 -25.67 -3.25 -6.41
C SER A 665 -26.72 -2.53 -5.56
N ASN A 666 -26.96 -1.25 -5.84
CA ASN A 666 -28.12 -0.48 -5.38
C ASN A 666 -28.98 -0.06 -6.59
N PRO A 667 -30.30 0.07 -6.46
CA PRO A 667 -31.18 0.53 -7.53
C PRO A 667 -31.02 2.04 -7.79
N ILE A 668 -29.87 2.47 -8.30
CA ILE A 668 -29.55 3.88 -8.54
C ILE A 668 -30.35 4.42 -9.73
N MET A 669 -30.45 3.63 -10.80
CA MET A 669 -31.09 4.01 -12.07
C MET A 669 -30.46 5.27 -12.70
N ASP A 670 -30.98 5.71 -13.85
CA ASP A 670 -30.46 6.91 -14.54
C ASP A 670 -30.73 8.20 -13.76
N GLU A 671 -31.86 8.28 -13.05
CA GLU A 671 -32.25 9.44 -12.24
C GLU A 671 -31.31 9.63 -11.03
N GLY A 672 -31.01 8.56 -10.30
CA GLY A 672 -30.02 8.61 -9.22
C GLY A 672 -28.63 8.99 -9.73
N LEU A 673 -28.23 8.46 -10.88
CA LEU A 673 -26.95 8.81 -11.49
C LEU A 673 -26.90 10.27 -11.95
N GLN A 674 -28.02 10.85 -12.39
CA GLN A 674 -28.11 12.28 -12.69
C GLN A 674 -27.75 13.14 -11.47
N TYR A 675 -28.28 12.80 -10.29
CA TYR A 675 -27.95 13.53 -9.05
C TYR A 675 -26.46 13.41 -8.71
N LEU A 676 -25.88 12.22 -8.80
CA LEU A 676 -24.45 12.00 -8.56
C LEU A 676 -23.58 12.76 -9.56
N ALA A 677 -23.91 12.70 -10.85
CA ALA A 677 -23.21 13.42 -11.91
C ALA A 677 -23.19 14.94 -11.63
N ASN A 678 -24.33 15.51 -11.25
CA ASN A 678 -24.43 16.92 -10.87
C ASN A 678 -23.54 17.27 -9.67
N ALA A 679 -23.45 16.39 -8.66
CA ALA A 679 -22.56 16.59 -7.52
C ALA A 679 -21.07 16.49 -7.93
N LEU A 680 -20.73 15.53 -8.80
CA LEU A 680 -19.35 15.29 -9.26
C LEU A 680 -18.79 16.41 -10.12
N THR A 681 -19.62 17.17 -10.84
CA THR A 681 -19.18 18.32 -11.64
C THR A 681 -18.35 19.31 -10.81
N ASN A 682 -18.72 19.51 -9.53
CA ASN A 682 -18.05 20.44 -8.63
C ASN A 682 -17.24 19.76 -7.53
N ASN A 683 -17.52 18.50 -7.20
CA ASN A 683 -16.74 17.78 -6.21
C ASN A 683 -15.29 17.56 -6.69
N ARG A 684 -14.32 17.79 -5.80
CA ARG A 684 -12.88 17.64 -6.07
C ARG A 684 -12.19 16.65 -5.14
N ALA A 685 -12.95 15.83 -4.41
CA ALA A 685 -12.43 14.94 -3.38
C ALA A 685 -12.57 13.45 -3.74
N ILE A 686 -13.71 13.05 -4.33
CA ILE A 686 -13.92 11.66 -4.72
C ILE A 686 -12.96 11.31 -5.86
N THR A 687 -12.14 10.30 -5.63
CA THR A 687 -11.20 9.75 -6.61
C THR A 687 -11.56 8.33 -7.05
N ARG A 688 -12.40 7.63 -6.27
CA ARG A 688 -12.87 6.27 -6.53
C ARG A 688 -14.38 6.18 -6.34
N LEU A 689 -15.08 5.73 -7.37
CA LEU A 689 -16.53 5.59 -7.35
C LEU A 689 -16.93 4.24 -7.96
N GLY A 690 -17.62 3.42 -7.17
CA GLY A 690 -18.23 2.16 -7.61
C GLY A 690 -19.73 2.34 -7.84
N LEU A 691 -20.20 2.02 -9.06
CA LEU A 691 -21.58 2.10 -9.53
C LEU A 691 -21.99 0.81 -10.27
N GLU A 692 -21.33 -0.30 -9.94
CA GLU A 692 -21.58 -1.59 -10.57
C GLU A 692 -23.02 -2.06 -10.31
N ARG A 693 -23.59 -2.86 -11.22
CA ARG A 693 -24.94 -3.48 -11.10
C ARG A 693 -26.00 -2.54 -10.52
N SER A 694 -26.09 -1.32 -11.04
CA SER A 694 -26.92 -0.24 -10.51
C SER A 694 -28.08 0.16 -11.44
N GLU A 695 -28.39 -0.70 -12.43
CA GLU A 695 -29.47 -0.50 -13.42
C GLU A 695 -29.29 0.79 -14.25
N ILE A 696 -28.04 1.18 -14.51
CA ILE A 696 -27.71 2.36 -15.31
C ILE A 696 -27.79 2.04 -16.80
N THR A 697 -28.44 2.89 -17.59
CA THR A 697 -28.55 2.75 -19.05
C THR A 697 -27.63 3.74 -19.80
N GLU A 698 -27.72 3.78 -21.13
CA GLU A 698 -27.08 4.78 -21.96
C GLU A 698 -27.39 6.24 -21.54
N GLN A 699 -28.58 6.50 -20.99
CA GLN A 699 -28.99 7.83 -20.54
C GLN A 699 -28.23 8.25 -19.27
N GLY A 700 -28.05 7.35 -18.31
CA GLY A 700 -27.23 7.60 -17.12
C GLY A 700 -25.75 7.77 -17.47
N ALA A 701 -25.25 6.98 -18.43
CA ALA A 701 -23.89 7.14 -18.97
C ALA A 701 -23.67 8.54 -19.55
N GLN A 702 -24.67 9.11 -20.23
CA GLN A 702 -24.63 10.47 -20.77
C GLN A 702 -24.47 11.53 -19.66
N TYR A 703 -25.21 11.40 -18.56
CA TYR A 703 -25.07 12.32 -17.42
C TYR A 703 -23.67 12.25 -16.81
N LEU A 704 -23.16 11.04 -16.62
CA LEU A 704 -21.81 10.85 -16.08
C LEU A 704 -20.72 11.38 -17.02
N ALA A 705 -20.85 11.13 -18.33
CA ALA A 705 -19.96 11.68 -19.35
C ALA A 705 -19.93 13.21 -19.30
N THR A 706 -21.09 13.86 -19.13
CA THR A 706 -21.20 15.31 -18.99
C THR A 706 -20.44 15.81 -17.75
N ALA A 707 -20.58 15.12 -16.62
CA ALA A 707 -19.83 15.46 -15.40
C ALA A 707 -18.31 15.28 -15.56
N LEU A 708 -17.88 14.22 -16.25
CA LEU A 708 -16.46 13.91 -16.50
C LEU A 708 -15.75 14.99 -17.33
N LEU A 709 -16.46 15.76 -18.16
CA LEU A 709 -15.88 16.88 -18.91
C LEU A 709 -15.27 17.95 -17.99
N SER A 710 -15.86 18.15 -16.80
CA SER A 710 -15.44 19.18 -15.84
C SER A 710 -14.83 18.60 -14.56
N ASN A 711 -15.04 17.30 -14.28
CA ASN A 711 -14.48 16.65 -13.11
C ASN A 711 -12.96 16.47 -13.25
N SER A 712 -12.23 16.78 -12.18
CA SER A 712 -10.77 16.72 -12.14
C SER A 712 -10.23 15.98 -10.92
N SER A 713 -11.06 15.15 -10.28
CA SER A 713 -10.66 14.34 -9.12
C SER A 713 -10.84 12.85 -9.34
N LEU A 714 -11.82 12.42 -10.14
CA LEU A 714 -12.12 11.02 -10.34
C LEU A 714 -11.00 10.35 -11.15
N THR A 715 -10.44 9.30 -10.56
CA THR A 715 -9.32 8.52 -11.13
C THR A 715 -9.72 7.08 -11.42
N GLN A 716 -10.68 6.54 -10.68
CA GLN A 716 -11.20 5.19 -10.84
C GLN A 716 -12.72 5.23 -10.83
N LEU A 717 -13.32 4.67 -11.87
CA LEU A 717 -14.75 4.56 -12.03
C LEU A 717 -15.08 3.14 -12.46
N SER A 718 -16.00 2.51 -11.75
CA SER A 718 -16.50 1.20 -12.11
C SER A 718 -17.99 1.23 -12.40
N LEU A 719 -18.35 0.76 -13.60
CA LEU A 719 -19.71 0.65 -14.12
C LEU A 719 -20.03 -0.80 -14.48
N TRP A 720 -19.31 -1.79 -13.94
CA TRP A 720 -19.46 -3.19 -14.29
C TRP A 720 -20.91 -3.69 -14.10
N GLY A 721 -21.44 -4.46 -15.05
CA GLY A 721 -22.74 -5.10 -14.90
C GLY A 721 -23.96 -4.17 -15.02
N ASN A 722 -23.88 -3.11 -15.83
CA ASN A 722 -24.99 -2.20 -16.13
C ASN A 722 -25.49 -2.38 -17.59
N HIS A 723 -26.36 -1.50 -18.09
CA HIS A 723 -26.98 -1.53 -19.42
C HIS A 723 -26.51 -0.33 -20.29
N ILE A 724 -25.21 -0.02 -20.24
CA ILE A 724 -24.63 1.19 -20.85
C ILE A 724 -24.73 1.16 -22.40
N GLY A 725 -24.54 0.00 -23.01
CA GLY A 725 -24.65 -0.20 -24.45
C GLY A 725 -23.66 0.62 -25.29
N ASN A 726 -23.82 0.59 -26.61
CA ASN A 726 -22.92 1.28 -27.55
C ASN A 726 -23.03 2.81 -27.45
N ALA A 727 -24.24 3.36 -27.26
CA ALA A 727 -24.43 4.81 -27.16
C ALA A 727 -23.83 5.37 -25.86
N GLY A 728 -24.03 4.68 -24.73
CA GLY A 728 -23.39 5.05 -23.47
C GLY A 728 -21.86 4.97 -23.54
N ALA A 729 -21.32 3.91 -24.17
CA ALA A 729 -19.88 3.79 -24.40
C ALA A 729 -19.35 4.95 -25.26
N GLN A 730 -20.10 5.39 -26.26
CA GLN A 730 -19.77 6.57 -27.08
C GLN A 730 -19.70 7.84 -26.22
N TYR A 731 -20.72 8.12 -25.40
CA TYR A 731 -20.71 9.32 -24.54
C TYR A 731 -19.51 9.33 -23.59
N LEU A 732 -19.20 8.19 -22.97
CA LEU A 732 -18.03 8.06 -22.10
C LEU A 732 -16.73 8.27 -22.89
N ALA A 733 -16.61 7.67 -24.08
CA ALA A 733 -15.46 7.87 -24.96
C ALA A 733 -15.26 9.35 -25.30
N GLU A 734 -16.30 10.06 -25.72
CA GLU A 734 -16.24 11.49 -26.02
C GLU A 734 -15.77 12.32 -24.81
N SER A 735 -16.26 11.99 -23.60
CA SER A 735 -15.81 12.68 -22.38
C SER A 735 -14.32 12.45 -22.09
N LEU A 736 -13.79 11.26 -22.41
CA LEU A 736 -12.39 10.90 -22.20
C LEU A 736 -11.43 11.63 -23.16
N LEU A 737 -11.90 12.17 -24.28
CA LEU A 737 -11.06 13.05 -25.10
C LEU A 737 -10.62 14.29 -24.32
N VAL A 738 -11.50 14.80 -23.44
CA VAL A 738 -11.27 16.00 -22.63
C VAL A 738 -10.74 15.63 -21.24
N ASN A 739 -11.31 14.61 -20.59
CA ASN A 739 -10.93 14.23 -19.23
C ASN A 739 -9.48 13.72 -19.17
N LYS A 740 -8.68 14.30 -18.28
CA LYS A 740 -7.27 13.96 -18.05
C LYS A 740 -6.98 13.47 -16.64
N THR A 741 -8.01 12.95 -15.95
CA THR A 741 -7.85 12.45 -14.57
C THR A 741 -8.23 10.99 -14.42
N LEU A 742 -9.17 10.48 -15.23
CA LEU A 742 -9.59 9.09 -15.15
C LEU A 742 -8.50 8.17 -15.68
N THR A 743 -8.00 7.31 -14.79
CA THR A 743 -6.91 6.35 -15.04
C THR A 743 -7.40 4.92 -15.17
N GLN A 744 -8.54 4.59 -14.54
CA GLN A 744 -9.14 3.27 -14.57
C GLN A 744 -10.64 3.40 -14.81
N LEU A 745 -11.13 2.66 -15.80
CA LEU A 745 -12.54 2.59 -16.15
C LEU A 745 -12.92 1.13 -16.34
N ASP A 746 -13.89 0.66 -15.56
CA ASP A 746 -14.48 -0.67 -15.72
C ASP A 746 -15.85 -0.56 -16.39
N LEU A 747 -15.94 -1.15 -17.58
CA LEU A 747 -17.13 -1.27 -18.41
C LEU A 747 -17.45 -2.75 -18.69
N GLY A 748 -16.95 -3.70 -17.91
CA GLY A 748 -17.27 -5.11 -18.09
C GLY A 748 -18.77 -5.39 -17.94
N LYS A 749 -19.30 -6.36 -18.67
CA LYS A 749 -20.73 -6.76 -18.62
C LYS A 749 -21.71 -5.58 -18.80
N ASN A 750 -21.58 -4.83 -19.90
CA ASN A 750 -22.37 -3.63 -20.19
C ASN A 750 -23.13 -3.66 -21.53
N GLU A 751 -23.28 -4.84 -22.13
CA GLU A 751 -23.96 -5.01 -23.42
C GLU A 751 -23.30 -4.20 -24.56
N ILE A 752 -21.99 -3.93 -24.44
CA ILE A 752 -21.20 -3.25 -25.46
C ILE A 752 -20.88 -4.23 -26.58
N THR A 753 -21.12 -3.83 -27.83
CA THR A 753 -20.75 -4.61 -29.02
C THR A 753 -19.55 -3.98 -29.74
N GLU A 754 -19.23 -4.45 -30.94
CA GLU A 754 -18.16 -3.87 -31.78
C GLU A 754 -18.36 -2.38 -32.06
N GLY A 755 -19.60 -1.88 -32.07
CA GLY A 755 -19.90 -0.46 -32.27
C GLY A 755 -19.30 0.42 -31.17
N GLY A 756 -19.57 0.10 -29.90
CA GLY A 756 -19.03 0.84 -28.75
C GLY A 756 -17.53 0.60 -28.56
N ALA A 757 -17.05 -0.62 -28.81
CA ALA A 757 -15.61 -0.92 -28.77
C ALA A 757 -14.81 -0.06 -29.75
N LYS A 758 -15.31 0.16 -30.97
CA LYS A 758 -14.69 1.05 -31.97
C LYS A 758 -14.62 2.50 -31.51
N GLN A 759 -15.64 3.00 -30.81
CA GLN A 759 -15.63 4.36 -30.26
C GLN A 759 -14.59 4.52 -29.15
N LEU A 760 -14.51 3.55 -28.24
CA LEU A 760 -13.48 3.53 -27.20
C LEU A 760 -12.07 3.44 -27.80
N ALA A 761 -11.87 2.56 -28.79
CA ALA A 761 -10.60 2.43 -29.51
C ALA A 761 -10.15 3.76 -30.15
N TYR A 762 -11.06 4.49 -30.79
CA TYR A 762 -10.76 5.78 -31.39
C TYR A 762 -10.17 6.77 -30.37
N VAL A 763 -10.75 6.83 -29.17
CA VAL A 763 -10.32 7.75 -28.12
C VAL A 763 -9.01 7.31 -27.46
N LEU A 764 -8.81 6.00 -27.27
CA LEU A 764 -7.58 5.43 -26.73
C LEU A 764 -6.33 5.79 -27.54
N ARG A 765 -6.45 6.02 -28.85
CA ARG A 765 -5.33 6.48 -29.68
C ARG A 765 -4.75 7.82 -29.22
N SER A 766 -5.55 8.67 -28.58
CA SER A 766 -5.16 10.03 -28.17
C SER A 766 -5.14 10.26 -26.66
N ASN A 767 -5.99 9.56 -25.90
CA ASN A 767 -5.99 9.66 -24.44
C ASN A 767 -4.78 8.90 -23.87
N ARG A 768 -3.92 9.59 -23.09
CA ARG A 768 -2.74 8.99 -22.43
C ARG A 768 -2.90 8.85 -20.92
N THR A 769 -4.07 9.20 -20.39
CA THR A 769 -4.37 9.18 -18.95
C THR A 769 -4.98 7.85 -18.53
N LEU A 770 -5.85 7.29 -19.37
CA LEU A 770 -6.50 6.01 -19.10
C LEU A 770 -5.46 4.90 -19.24
N THR A 771 -5.15 4.25 -18.13
CA THR A 771 -4.14 3.19 -18.00
C THR A 771 -4.75 1.81 -17.90
N HIS A 772 -6.03 1.72 -17.53
CA HIS A 772 -6.74 0.46 -17.37
C HIS A 772 -8.17 0.61 -17.87
N LEU A 773 -8.54 -0.25 -18.82
CA LEU A 773 -9.90 -0.34 -19.35
C LEU A 773 -10.35 -1.80 -19.30
N GLU A 774 -11.36 -2.07 -18.48
CA GLU A 774 -11.97 -3.40 -18.35
C GLU A 774 -13.23 -3.47 -19.22
N LEU A 775 -13.31 -4.48 -20.08
CA LEU A 775 -14.37 -4.72 -21.05
C LEU A 775 -14.81 -6.19 -21.10
N GLU A 776 -14.31 -7.06 -20.22
CA GLU A 776 -14.72 -8.46 -20.16
C GLU A 776 -16.23 -8.63 -20.00
N TRP A 777 -16.76 -9.77 -20.46
CA TRP A 777 -18.18 -10.12 -20.35
C TRP A 777 -19.11 -9.19 -21.17
N ASN A 778 -18.57 -8.50 -22.17
CA ASN A 778 -19.35 -7.77 -23.18
C ASN A 778 -19.59 -8.62 -24.44
N GLN A 779 -20.30 -8.08 -25.42
CA GLN A 779 -20.64 -8.75 -26.68
C GLN A 779 -19.73 -8.27 -27.83
N ILE A 780 -18.45 -8.06 -27.54
CA ILE A 780 -17.48 -7.51 -28.49
C ILE A 780 -17.03 -8.63 -29.44
N THR A 781 -17.23 -8.43 -30.75
CA THR A 781 -16.77 -9.37 -31.77
C THR A 781 -15.26 -9.26 -32.00
N GLN A 782 -14.68 -10.25 -32.70
CA GLN A 782 -13.27 -10.24 -33.11
C GLN A 782 -12.84 -8.92 -33.78
N GLU A 783 -13.71 -8.34 -34.61
CA GLU A 783 -13.44 -7.06 -35.29
C GLU A 783 -13.29 -5.90 -34.30
N GLY A 784 -14.09 -5.88 -33.23
CA GLY A 784 -13.98 -4.88 -32.16
C GLY A 784 -12.70 -5.04 -31.35
N ILE A 785 -12.29 -6.28 -31.07
CA ILE A 785 -11.02 -6.59 -30.37
C ILE A 785 -9.83 -6.13 -31.22
N GLU A 786 -9.83 -6.41 -32.52
CA GLU A 786 -8.76 -5.96 -33.44
C GLU A 786 -8.62 -4.43 -33.46
N CYS A 787 -9.74 -3.70 -33.42
CA CYS A 787 -9.71 -2.24 -33.32
C CYS A 787 -9.10 -1.73 -32.01
N LEU A 788 -9.40 -2.40 -30.88
CA LEU A 788 -8.82 -2.06 -29.58
C LEU A 788 -7.31 -2.36 -29.54
N ILE A 789 -6.89 -3.50 -30.10
CA ILE A 789 -5.46 -3.86 -30.22
C ILE A 789 -4.71 -2.87 -31.10
N ASP A 790 -5.28 -2.46 -32.23
CA ASP A 790 -4.68 -1.42 -33.08
C ASP A 790 -4.51 -0.09 -32.32
N ALA A 791 -5.51 0.31 -31.53
CA ALA A 791 -5.42 1.51 -30.70
C ALA A 791 -4.29 1.46 -29.65
N LEU A 792 -4.00 0.28 -29.09
CA LEU A 792 -2.91 0.08 -28.12
C LEU A 792 -1.51 0.27 -28.71
N GLN A 793 -1.33 0.08 -30.02
CA GLN A 793 -0.06 0.39 -30.68
C GLN A 793 0.32 1.87 -30.55
N TYR A 794 -0.68 2.74 -30.41
CA TYR A 794 -0.51 4.17 -30.22
C TYR A 794 -0.51 4.58 -28.75
N ASN A 795 -0.93 3.69 -27.83
CA ASN A 795 -1.09 3.99 -26.40
C ASN A 795 -0.44 2.93 -25.51
N LEU A 796 0.87 3.08 -25.27
CA LEU A 796 1.70 2.13 -24.52
C LEU A 796 1.45 2.10 -23.00
N VAL A 797 0.53 2.92 -22.49
CA VAL A 797 0.27 3.05 -21.04
C VAL A 797 -1.04 2.35 -20.64
N ALA A 798 -1.92 2.07 -21.61
CA ALA A 798 -3.20 1.43 -21.36
C ALA A 798 -3.06 -0.09 -21.42
N ASP A 799 -3.61 -0.77 -20.41
CA ASP A 799 -3.89 -2.21 -20.42
C ASP A 799 -5.40 -2.40 -20.63
N ILE A 800 -5.77 -3.38 -21.47
CA ILE A 800 -7.15 -3.69 -21.83
C ILE A 800 -7.42 -5.16 -21.56
N SER A 801 -8.38 -5.41 -20.67
CA SER A 801 -8.98 -6.73 -20.49
C SER A 801 -10.25 -6.81 -21.32
N CYS A 802 -10.28 -7.74 -22.28
CA CYS A 802 -11.48 -8.05 -23.05
C CYS A 802 -11.47 -9.55 -23.40
N CYS A 803 -12.41 -10.30 -22.84
CA CYS A 803 -12.66 -11.72 -23.11
C CYS A 803 -14.13 -11.96 -23.39
#